data_AF-A0A954J6G4-F1
#
_entry.id   AF-A0A954J6G4-F1
#
_cell.length_a   1.000
_cell.length_b   1.000
_cell.length_c   1.000
_cell.angle_alpha   90.00
_cell.angle_beta   90.00
_cell.angle_gamma   90.00
#
_symmetry.space_group_name_H-M   'P 1'
#
loop_
_entity.id
_entity.type
_entity.pdbx_description
1 polymer ?
#
loop_
_entity_poly.entity_id
_entity_poly.type
_entity_poly.pdbx_seq_one_letter_code
_entity_poly.pdbx_strand_id
1 'polypeptide(L)'
;MSWRNIQLIFRREVGDQLRDRRTLFMVVVLPLLLYPALGVGMLQMSLLFSEQARTVVILGADDLPDPALLNSSRNAIRERWFANPVDAATLRIVSDHRPTPPGENDASEEEEADSRATVASGDLEEQQLQLSAAREIRQRLVRIGELRRQQEQPDGSGEIVSAGEVDRLLREISELFAAGNIQVLILIPEGFSEFIARENERIARRDESASPTETQRLRPTIIRNSANEKSLIAYGRVREAFDAWEQAILNKRLRMANLPVDLTSPVNADRVDLAQGTELAANVWSKLFPAMLIVMAMTGAFHPAVDLGAGEKERGTMETLLISPALRSEIVIGKFLTVLLFSLVTAVLNLASMGMTGLHILNSAGGGNLQGIGDFSIPSLGQLVWVGILAVPLASLFASLSLAFALFARSSKEGQYYLTPLLTVTMGLTVFCLSPAVEITPFYSLVPVMGPALLLKGLLLDDAATGGLIWYTIPVLTTSLLYSALGLIWAIDQFQREEVLFRESERFDLRIWFRHLFRDKEATPSFSEAVFCFVLIMLLQFAMLNVFGNALAAAEPGQQGLAMVKLLIVQQLVIIACPALFMGILLTTSPRTTFQFHWPSAKFWLLGLLLPVVLHPLAVELQERLYWFFPRLPEHAKAALATLADTNIPWYYIVGAFAVAPAICEELAFRGLILSGFRHRGREGLAVLFSAILFGVMHMIPQQVFNAALLGLVLGLLVVKSGSILPAMLFHFVNNALGVLHGNLPALREQSPLLQRLTLPSAYGIHYPLWLVGIALVLGTGLIWILLADKGLSRTVASTTNEPSP
;
A
#
# COMPACT_ATOMS: atom_id res chain seq x y z
N MET A 1 -7.38 -16.64 -42.44
CA MET A 1 -6.42 -15.57 -42.12
C MET A 1 -5.12 -15.84 -42.86
N SER A 2 -4.57 -14.85 -43.54
CA SER A 2 -3.31 -14.89 -44.28
C SER A 2 -2.19 -14.24 -43.47
N TRP A 3 -1.15 -15.01 -43.14
CA TRP A 3 0.04 -14.48 -42.46
C TRP A 3 0.72 -13.36 -43.27
N ARG A 4 0.65 -13.44 -44.60
CA ARG A 4 1.20 -12.42 -45.50
C ARG A 4 0.52 -11.06 -45.30
N ASN A 5 -0.79 -11.03 -45.09
CA ASN A 5 -1.53 -9.80 -44.83
C ASN A 5 -1.11 -9.19 -43.49
N ILE A 6 -1.06 -10.00 -42.43
CA ILE A 6 -0.61 -9.58 -41.10
C ILE A 6 0.81 -8.98 -41.18
N GLN A 7 1.73 -9.65 -41.87
CA GLN A 7 3.11 -9.21 -41.99
C GLN A 7 3.23 -7.89 -42.76
N LEU A 8 2.43 -7.69 -43.82
CA LEU A 8 2.41 -6.43 -44.57
C LEU A 8 1.90 -5.27 -43.71
N ILE A 9 0.83 -5.48 -42.96
CA ILE A 9 0.25 -4.49 -42.05
C ILE A 9 1.27 -4.17 -40.95
N PHE A 10 1.80 -5.18 -40.27
CA PHE A 10 2.86 -5.01 -39.26
C PHE A 10 4.04 -4.18 -39.79
N ARG A 11 4.58 -4.50 -40.97
CA ARG A 11 5.70 -3.75 -41.57
C ARG A 11 5.33 -2.30 -41.88
N ARG A 12 4.12 -2.07 -42.39
CA ARG A 12 3.61 -0.71 -42.64
C ARG A 12 3.57 0.07 -41.33
N GLU A 13 2.89 -0.47 -40.33
CA GLU A 13 2.66 0.20 -39.04
C GLU A 13 3.97 0.48 -38.30
N VAL A 14 4.93 -0.46 -38.31
CA VAL A 14 6.28 -0.23 -37.77
C VAL A 14 6.97 0.91 -38.53
N GLY A 15 6.88 0.93 -39.87
CA GLY A 15 7.46 1.99 -40.69
C GLY A 15 6.86 3.37 -40.41
N ASP A 16 5.54 3.44 -40.22
CA ASP A 16 4.83 4.68 -39.91
C ASP A 16 5.22 5.19 -38.50
N GLN A 17 5.28 4.30 -37.51
CA GLN A 17 5.71 4.64 -36.15
C GLN A 17 7.18 5.10 -36.06
N LEU A 18 8.08 4.47 -36.81
CA LEU A 18 9.50 4.87 -36.85
C LEU A 18 9.71 6.24 -37.52
N ARG A 19 8.77 6.69 -38.35
CA ARG A 19 8.80 8.03 -38.98
C ARG A 19 8.24 9.11 -38.07
N ASP A 20 7.39 8.75 -37.12
CA ASP A 20 6.86 9.69 -36.13
C ASP A 20 7.92 9.99 -35.05
N ARG A 21 8.55 11.16 -35.18
CA ARG A 21 9.55 11.67 -34.24
C ARG A 21 9.01 11.79 -32.82
N ARG A 22 7.72 12.10 -32.66
CA ARG A 22 7.10 12.27 -31.34
C ARG A 22 7.01 10.92 -30.65
N THR A 23 6.50 9.92 -31.34
CA THR A 23 6.37 8.57 -30.79
C THR A 23 7.75 7.96 -30.52
N LEU A 24 8.71 8.12 -31.44
CA LEU A 24 10.07 7.65 -31.22
C LEU A 24 10.75 8.34 -30.02
N PHE A 25 10.54 9.65 -29.85
CA PHE A 25 11.03 10.35 -28.66
C PHE A 25 10.39 9.81 -27.37
N MET A 26 9.06 9.64 -27.32
CA MET A 26 8.37 9.17 -26.12
C MET A 26 8.66 7.71 -25.77
N VAL A 27 8.86 6.86 -26.77
CA VAL A 27 9.00 5.40 -26.60
C VAL A 27 10.46 4.98 -26.41
N VAL A 28 11.40 5.69 -27.02
CA VAL A 28 12.83 5.36 -27.00
C VAL A 28 13.64 6.38 -26.19
N VAL A 29 13.60 7.66 -26.55
CA VAL A 29 14.53 8.67 -25.99
C VAL A 29 14.17 9.05 -24.56
N LEU A 30 12.90 9.35 -24.30
CA LEU A 30 12.44 9.83 -23.00
C LEU A 30 12.73 8.80 -21.89
N PRO A 31 12.38 7.51 -22.02
CA PRO A 31 12.70 6.52 -20.99
C PRO A 31 14.22 6.36 -20.78
N LEU A 32 14.97 6.30 -21.89
CA LEU A 32 16.42 6.10 -21.85
C LEU A 32 17.15 7.20 -21.09
N LEU A 33 16.66 8.44 -21.15
CA LEU A 33 17.27 9.60 -20.47
C LEU A 33 16.66 9.88 -19.10
N LEU A 34 15.32 9.87 -19.02
CA LEU A 34 14.59 10.36 -17.85
C LEU A 34 14.85 9.49 -16.62
N TYR A 35 14.86 8.17 -16.76
CA TYR A 35 14.99 7.27 -15.61
C TYR A 35 16.41 7.24 -15.03
N PRO A 36 17.49 7.15 -15.84
CA PRO A 36 18.84 7.39 -15.34
C PRO A 36 19.01 8.76 -14.70
N ALA A 37 18.51 9.81 -15.33
CA ALA A 37 18.61 11.17 -14.81
C ALA A 37 17.86 11.33 -13.47
N LEU A 38 16.67 10.74 -13.34
CA LEU A 38 15.94 10.68 -12.07
C LEU A 38 16.72 9.87 -11.01
N GLY A 39 17.26 8.71 -11.37
CA GLY A 39 18.03 7.88 -10.42
C GLY A 39 19.28 8.57 -9.91
N VAL A 40 20.13 9.08 -10.82
CA VAL A 40 21.34 9.83 -10.48
C VAL A 40 20.98 11.14 -9.76
N GLY A 41 19.96 11.85 -10.24
CA GLY A 41 19.47 13.09 -9.63
C GLY A 41 18.96 12.87 -8.21
N MET A 42 18.17 11.82 -7.97
CA MET A 42 17.69 11.47 -6.62
C MET A 42 18.86 11.11 -5.69
N LEU A 43 19.84 10.35 -6.16
CA LEU A 43 21.03 10.00 -5.37
C LEU A 43 21.86 11.25 -5.03
N GLN A 44 22.14 12.10 -6.02
CA GLN A 44 22.84 13.37 -5.80
C GLN A 44 22.09 14.30 -4.87
N MET A 45 20.77 14.44 -5.04
CA MET A 45 19.93 15.23 -4.13
C MET A 45 19.95 14.67 -2.71
N SER A 46 19.88 13.35 -2.56
CA SER A 46 19.99 12.69 -1.25
C SER A 46 21.33 12.99 -0.56
N LEU A 47 22.43 13.00 -1.31
CA LEU A 47 23.76 13.35 -0.79
C LEU A 47 23.85 14.84 -0.43
N LEU A 48 23.37 15.74 -1.32
CA LEU A 48 23.34 17.18 -1.08
C LEU A 48 22.53 17.57 0.17
N PHE A 49 21.41 16.89 0.44
CA PHE A 49 20.60 17.14 1.63
C PHE A 49 21.20 16.55 2.91
N SER A 50 22.07 15.54 2.80
CA SER A 50 22.76 14.93 3.94
C SER A 50 23.88 15.80 4.52
N GLU A 51 24.53 16.61 3.67
CA GLU A 51 25.73 17.40 4.00
C GLU A 51 25.46 18.76 4.68
N GLN A 52 24.19 19.16 4.86
CA GLN A 52 23.91 20.44 5.54
C GLN A 52 24.15 20.33 7.05
N ALA A 53 25.07 21.16 7.57
CA ALA A 53 25.32 21.28 9.00
C ALA A 53 24.03 21.65 9.76
N ARG A 54 23.72 20.89 10.82
CA ARG A 54 22.56 21.10 11.69
C ARG A 54 23.02 21.70 13.02
N THR A 55 22.32 22.72 13.48
CA THR A 55 22.68 23.46 14.70
C THR A 55 22.23 22.69 15.94
N VAL A 56 23.20 22.36 16.78
CA VAL A 56 22.99 21.78 18.11
C VAL A 56 23.47 22.80 19.13
N VAL A 57 22.57 23.23 20.01
CA VAL A 57 22.91 24.16 21.09
C VAL A 57 23.12 23.38 22.38
N ILE A 58 24.21 23.64 23.08
CA ILE A 58 24.55 23.03 24.38
C ILE A 58 24.67 24.13 25.43
N LEU A 59 23.82 24.08 26.46
CA LEU A 59 23.95 24.93 27.65
C LEU A 59 24.54 24.15 28.81
N GLY A 60 25.42 24.77 29.59
CA GLY A 60 26.17 24.13 30.66
C GLY A 60 27.34 23.29 30.13
N ALA A 61 27.97 23.70 29.03
CA ALA A 61 29.07 22.93 28.45
C ALA A 61 30.28 22.80 29.40
N ASP A 62 30.42 23.71 30.38
CA ASP A 62 31.45 23.67 31.43
C ASP A 62 31.26 22.52 32.42
N ASP A 63 30.03 22.02 32.57
CA ASP A 63 29.67 20.94 33.49
C ASP A 63 29.76 19.54 32.85
N LEU A 64 30.36 19.40 31.67
CA LEU A 64 30.54 18.10 31.02
C LEU A 64 31.68 17.30 31.70
N PRO A 65 31.43 16.04 32.13
CA PRO A 65 32.45 15.18 32.76
C PRO A 65 33.46 14.61 31.77
N ASP A 66 34.56 14.10 32.34
CA ASP A 66 35.54 13.31 31.59
C ASP A 66 35.06 11.87 31.31
N PRO A 67 35.35 11.33 30.12
CA PRO A 67 36.18 11.91 29.05
C PRO A 67 35.46 13.01 28.24
N ALA A 68 36.18 14.06 27.82
CA ALA A 68 35.56 15.18 27.10
C ALA A 68 34.74 14.79 25.84
N LEU A 69 33.48 15.22 25.82
CA LEU A 69 32.55 15.09 24.68
C LEU A 69 32.93 16.03 23.53
N LEU A 70 33.26 17.29 23.87
CA LEU A 70 33.55 18.36 22.92
C LEU A 70 35.07 18.53 22.67
N ASN A 71 35.43 19.16 21.56
CA ASN A 71 36.81 19.60 21.29
C ASN A 71 37.23 20.76 22.23
N SER A 72 38.51 21.16 22.17
CA SER A 72 39.07 22.19 23.06
C SER A 72 38.38 23.55 22.94
N SER A 73 37.92 23.90 21.74
CA SER A 73 37.16 25.12 21.44
C SER A 73 35.64 25.00 21.69
N ARG A 74 35.15 23.82 22.08
CA ARG A 74 33.74 23.50 22.37
C ARG A 74 32.73 23.91 21.30
N ASN A 75 33.16 23.86 20.04
CA ASN A 75 32.36 24.16 18.86
C ASN A 75 32.10 22.91 17.99
N ALA A 76 32.63 21.75 18.39
CA ALA A 76 32.34 20.46 17.76
C ALA A 76 32.35 19.31 18.77
N ILE A 77 31.54 18.28 18.51
CA ILE A 77 31.64 16.97 19.19
C ILE A 77 32.85 16.25 18.58
N ARG A 78 33.68 15.60 19.40
CA ARG A 78 34.88 14.89 18.91
C ARG A 78 34.48 13.73 17.99
N GLU A 79 35.20 13.59 16.87
CA GLU A 79 34.95 12.55 15.84
C GLU A 79 34.94 11.12 16.38
N ARG A 80 35.71 10.83 17.43
CA ARG A 80 35.79 9.50 18.08
C ARG A 80 34.46 8.96 18.60
N TRP A 81 33.43 9.81 18.73
CA TRP A 81 32.12 9.43 19.23
C TRP A 81 31.15 9.00 18.13
N PHE A 82 31.57 9.06 16.85
CA PHE A 82 30.75 8.68 15.71
C PHE A 82 31.33 7.43 15.02
N ALA A 83 30.47 6.57 14.49
CA ALA A 83 30.90 5.46 13.64
C ALA A 83 31.45 5.95 12.29
N ASN A 84 30.88 7.03 11.76
CA ASN A 84 31.35 7.71 10.56
C ASN A 84 31.86 9.12 10.92
N PRO A 85 33.17 9.42 10.72
CA PRO A 85 33.73 10.74 11.02
C PRO A 85 33.03 11.90 10.30
N VAL A 86 32.41 11.65 9.14
CA VAL A 86 31.69 12.66 8.37
C VAL A 86 30.48 13.20 9.15
N ASP A 87 29.82 12.39 9.98
CA ASP A 87 28.65 12.83 10.75
C ASP A 87 29.01 13.92 11.78
N ALA A 88 30.23 13.93 12.30
CA ALA A 88 30.72 15.00 13.19
C ALA A 88 30.72 16.37 12.49
N ALA A 89 31.15 16.41 11.21
CA ALA A 89 31.20 17.63 10.41
C ALA A 89 29.81 18.17 10.04
N THR A 90 28.77 17.32 10.14
CA THR A 90 27.38 17.73 9.86
C THR A 90 26.65 18.31 11.07
N LEU A 91 27.31 18.46 12.22
CA LEU A 91 26.76 19.09 13.42
C LEU A 91 27.50 20.38 13.74
N ARG A 92 26.81 21.52 13.68
CA ARG A 92 27.31 22.82 14.15
C ARG A 92 26.99 22.96 15.63
N ILE A 93 27.99 22.86 16.50
CA ILE A 93 27.78 22.99 17.95
C ILE A 93 27.93 24.45 18.38
N VAL A 94 26.92 24.96 19.07
CA VAL A 94 26.94 26.28 19.70
C VAL A 94 26.84 26.09 21.20
N SER A 95 27.86 26.53 21.94
CA SER A 95 27.93 26.38 23.40
C SER A 95 28.03 27.72 24.12
N ASP A 96 27.70 27.73 25.41
CA ASP A 96 27.73 28.91 26.26
C ASP A 96 29.13 29.26 26.82
N HIS A 97 30.16 28.59 26.34
CA HIS A 97 31.55 28.80 26.77
C HIS A 97 32.11 30.13 26.23
N ARG A 98 32.79 30.91 27.08
CA ARG A 98 33.50 32.12 26.64
C ARG A 98 34.82 31.70 25.97
N PRO A 99 35.11 32.12 24.73
CA PRO A 99 36.40 31.86 24.13
C PRO A 99 37.51 32.48 25.00
N THR A 100 38.51 31.69 25.38
CA THR A 100 39.76 32.22 25.94
C THR A 100 40.43 33.09 24.88
N PRO A 101 40.93 34.30 25.21
CA PRO A 101 41.70 35.08 24.25
C PRO A 101 42.91 34.26 23.79
N PRO A 102 43.35 34.38 22.53
CA PRO A 102 44.57 33.72 22.09
C PRO A 102 45.73 34.16 22.99
N GLY A 103 46.49 33.19 23.50
CA GLY A 103 47.72 33.47 24.25
C GLY A 103 48.73 34.19 23.37
N GLU A 104 49.57 35.03 23.98
CA GLU A 104 50.55 35.97 23.39
C GLU A 104 51.66 35.37 22.48
N ASN A 105 51.48 34.22 21.83
CA ASN A 105 52.56 33.53 21.13
C ASN A 105 52.32 33.14 19.67
N ASP A 106 51.46 33.83 18.92
CA ASP A 106 51.44 33.73 17.46
C ASP A 106 51.40 35.12 16.81
N ALA A 107 52.57 35.76 16.76
CA ALA A 107 52.82 36.96 15.98
C ALA A 107 53.17 36.57 14.54
N SER A 108 52.15 36.25 13.73
CA SER A 108 52.20 36.36 12.27
C SER A 108 50.83 36.05 11.68
N GLU A 109 50.04 37.08 11.40
CA GLU A 109 49.05 37.15 10.31
C GLU A 109 48.20 38.44 10.49
N GLU A 110 48.87 39.60 10.53
CA GLU A 110 48.25 40.90 10.31
C GLU A 110 48.32 41.23 8.82
N GLU A 111 47.42 40.69 7.99
CA GLU A 111 47.12 41.29 6.66
C GLU A 111 45.82 40.82 5.96
N GLU A 112 44.90 40.11 6.63
CA GLU A 112 43.56 39.78 6.08
C GLU A 112 42.40 40.21 7.00
N ALA A 113 42.51 41.39 7.64
CA ALA A 113 41.61 41.80 8.71
C ALA A 113 40.29 42.48 8.25
N ASP A 114 40.16 42.93 6.99
CA ASP A 114 39.05 43.83 6.62
C ASP A 114 37.91 43.15 5.83
N SER A 115 38.10 41.90 5.36
CA SER A 115 37.05 41.10 4.69
C SER A 115 36.50 39.95 5.55
N ARG A 116 37.23 39.52 6.60
CA ARG A 116 36.78 38.52 7.59
C ARG A 116 35.91 39.13 8.70
N ALA A 117 36.00 40.43 8.94
CA ALA A 117 35.28 41.11 10.03
C ALA A 117 33.74 41.12 9.85
N THR A 118 33.24 41.17 8.61
CA THR A 118 31.80 41.26 8.30
C THR A 118 31.10 39.90 8.26
N VAL A 119 31.84 38.80 8.04
CA VAL A 119 31.32 37.42 8.09
C VAL A 119 31.36 36.90 9.53
N ALA A 120 32.42 37.22 10.27
CA ALA A 120 32.55 36.86 11.68
C ALA A 120 31.52 37.58 12.58
N SER A 121 31.08 38.80 12.24
CA SER A 121 30.06 39.53 13.00
C SER A 121 28.66 38.90 12.86
N GLY A 122 28.28 38.43 11.66
CA GLY A 122 27.00 37.77 11.42
C GLY A 122 26.85 36.42 12.13
N ASP A 123 27.92 35.60 12.14
CA ASP A 123 27.93 34.31 12.84
C ASP A 123 27.86 34.47 14.37
N LEU A 124 28.49 35.52 14.92
CA LEU A 124 28.44 35.84 16.35
C LEU A 124 27.04 36.31 16.79
N GLU A 125 26.36 37.11 15.98
CA GLU A 125 24.97 37.53 16.23
C GLU A 125 24.02 36.32 16.19
N GLU A 126 24.19 35.41 15.22
CA GLU A 126 23.38 34.18 15.12
C GLU A 126 23.60 33.26 16.34
N GLN A 127 24.84 33.11 16.79
CA GLN A 127 25.17 32.33 17.99
C GLN A 127 24.56 32.96 19.26
N GLN A 128 24.60 34.28 19.40
CA GLN A 128 23.98 34.97 20.54
C GLN A 128 22.45 34.81 20.54
N LEU A 129 21.82 34.88 19.37
CA LEU A 129 20.39 34.62 19.22
C LEU A 129 20.05 33.17 19.63
N GLN A 130 20.82 32.19 19.18
CA GLN A 130 20.64 30.78 19.55
C GLN A 130 20.81 30.53 21.06
N LEU A 131 21.83 31.12 21.68
CA LEU A 131 22.08 30.99 23.11
C LEU A 131 21.02 31.71 23.95
N SER A 132 20.53 32.87 23.51
CA SER A 132 19.44 33.58 24.20
C SER A 132 18.12 32.81 24.14
N ALA A 133 17.74 32.30 22.96
CA ALA A 133 16.56 31.44 22.79
C ALA A 133 16.67 30.17 23.65
N ALA A 134 17.84 29.52 23.67
CA ALA A 134 18.08 28.34 24.50
C ALA A 134 17.92 28.62 26.01
N ARG A 135 18.39 29.78 26.50
CA ARG A 135 18.22 30.20 27.90
C ARG A 135 16.76 30.44 28.24
N GLU A 136 16.00 31.04 27.33
CA GLU A 136 14.56 31.28 27.49
C GLU A 136 13.75 29.98 27.50
N ILE A 137 14.13 29.01 26.66
CA ILE A 137 13.56 27.66 26.64
C ILE A 137 13.83 26.95 27.98
N ARG A 138 15.06 27.04 28.50
CA ARG A 138 15.42 26.48 29.82
C ARG A 138 14.52 27.03 30.93
N GLN A 139 14.28 28.33 30.96
CA GLN A 139 13.41 28.96 31.96
C GLN A 139 11.96 28.44 31.88
N ARG A 140 11.39 28.32 30.67
CA ARG A 140 10.04 27.78 30.47
C ARG A 140 9.93 26.30 30.84
N LEU A 141 10.95 25.50 30.58
CA LEU A 141 10.98 24.09 30.97
C LEU A 141 11.03 23.91 32.50
N VAL A 142 11.80 24.75 33.20
CA VAL A 142 11.79 24.78 34.67
C VAL A 142 10.38 25.08 35.17
N ARG A 143 9.71 26.09 34.59
CA ARG A 143 8.32 26.44 34.93
C ARG A 143 7.34 25.29 34.67
N ILE A 144 7.44 24.61 33.53
CA ILE A 144 6.62 23.42 33.24
C ILE A 144 6.85 22.32 34.29
N GLY A 145 8.11 22.10 34.69
CA GLY A 145 8.46 21.13 35.73
C GLY A 145 7.92 21.48 37.12
N GLU A 146 7.82 22.76 37.46
CA GLU A 146 7.15 23.24 38.68
C GLU A 146 5.63 22.99 38.62
N LEU A 147 4.99 23.36 37.51
CA LEU A 147 3.56 23.18 37.31
C LEU A 147 3.15 21.70 37.37
N ARG A 148 3.95 20.80 36.78
CA ARG A 148 3.72 19.35 36.85
C ARG A 148 3.87 18.79 38.27
N ARG A 149 4.87 19.26 39.02
CA ARG A 149 5.04 18.87 40.43
C ARG A 149 3.88 19.33 41.32
N GLN A 150 3.34 20.52 41.05
CA GLN A 150 2.14 21.03 41.73
C GLN A 150 0.88 20.21 41.40
N GLN A 151 0.79 19.61 40.20
CA GLN A 151 -0.30 18.69 39.84
C GLN A 151 -0.19 17.34 40.57
N GLU A 152 1.03 16.87 40.86
CA GLU A 152 1.28 15.59 41.54
C GLU A 152 1.12 15.67 43.07
N GLN A 153 1.22 16.87 43.66
CA GLN A 153 0.99 17.13 45.09
C GLN A 153 -0.12 18.20 45.26
N PRO A 154 -1.40 17.81 45.28
CA PRO A 154 -2.48 18.76 45.51
C PRO A 154 -2.46 19.19 46.98
N ASP A 155 -1.83 20.32 47.27
CA ASP A 155 -2.17 21.05 48.50
C ASP A 155 -3.67 21.39 48.46
N GLY A 156 -4.35 21.21 49.59
CA GLY A 156 -5.83 21.23 49.69
C GLY A 156 -6.55 22.53 49.27
N SER A 157 -5.87 23.48 48.65
CA SER A 157 -6.45 24.59 47.90
C SER A 157 -6.62 24.17 46.43
N GLY A 158 -7.83 23.74 46.07
CA GLY A 158 -8.21 23.30 44.72
C GLY A 158 -8.21 24.40 43.66
N GLU A 159 -7.05 24.99 43.36
CA GLU A 159 -6.84 25.66 42.08
C GLU A 159 -6.40 24.62 41.04
N ILE A 160 -7.31 24.32 40.11
CA ILE A 160 -7.04 23.51 38.94
C ILE A 160 -6.03 24.29 38.08
N VAL A 161 -4.74 23.99 38.22
CA VAL A 161 -3.69 24.48 37.32
C VAL A 161 -4.09 24.05 35.91
N SER A 162 -4.45 25.01 35.05
CA SER A 162 -5.06 24.71 33.76
C SER A 162 -4.05 23.99 32.86
N ALA A 163 -4.42 22.83 32.33
CA ALA A 163 -3.65 22.15 31.28
C ALA A 163 -3.28 23.09 30.10
N GLY A 164 -4.08 24.14 29.89
CA GLY A 164 -3.84 25.18 28.90
C GLY A 164 -2.57 26.03 29.11
N GLU A 165 -2.06 26.17 30.34
CA GLU A 165 -0.81 26.92 30.60
C GLU A 165 0.42 26.11 30.17
N VAL A 166 0.44 24.80 30.44
CA VAL A 166 1.49 23.90 29.95
C VAL A 166 1.50 23.85 28.42
N ASP A 167 0.32 23.72 27.80
CA ASP A 167 0.18 23.73 26.33
C ASP A 167 0.61 25.07 25.71
N ARG A 168 0.36 26.19 26.40
CA ARG A 168 0.86 27.51 25.98
C ARG A 168 2.38 27.56 26.05
N LEU A 169 2.99 27.17 27.17
CA LEU A 169 4.45 27.18 27.33
C LEU A 169 5.15 26.24 26.33
N LEU A 170 4.56 25.09 26.01
CA LEU A 170 5.09 24.18 24.98
C LEU A 170 5.03 24.80 23.58
N ARG A 171 3.97 25.55 23.24
CA ARG A 171 3.90 26.31 21.99
C ARG A 171 4.96 27.41 21.92
N GLU A 172 5.13 28.18 22.99
CA GLU A 172 6.17 29.23 23.07
C GLU A 172 7.58 28.63 22.95
N ILE A 173 7.85 27.48 23.59
CA ILE A 173 9.12 26.75 23.42
C ILE A 173 9.31 26.35 21.95
N SER A 174 8.27 25.83 21.29
CA SER A 174 8.34 25.47 19.87
C SER A 174 8.63 26.67 18.97
N GLU A 175 8.04 27.83 19.25
CA GLU A 175 8.27 29.08 18.53
C GLU A 175 9.72 29.57 18.71
N LEU A 176 10.23 29.58 19.94
CA LEU A 176 11.62 29.94 20.25
C LEU A 176 12.64 28.99 19.62
N PHE A 177 12.35 27.68 19.64
CA PHE A 177 13.19 26.66 19.02
C PHE A 177 13.27 26.86 17.50
N ALA A 178 12.16 27.24 16.87
CA ALA A 178 12.11 27.56 15.44
C ALA A 178 12.79 28.89 15.10
N ALA A 179 12.54 29.94 15.89
CA ALA A 179 13.11 31.28 15.69
C ALA A 179 14.64 31.29 15.83
N GLY A 180 15.18 30.50 16.76
CA GLY A 180 16.63 30.32 16.92
C GLY A 180 17.27 29.39 15.88
N ASN A 181 16.53 28.85 14.92
CA ASN A 181 17.02 27.83 13.97
C ASN A 181 17.74 26.65 14.65
N ILE A 182 17.25 26.25 15.83
CA ILE A 182 17.82 25.17 16.63
C ILE A 182 17.27 23.83 16.11
N GLN A 183 18.12 22.82 15.91
CA GLN A 183 17.66 21.46 15.58
C GLN A 183 17.68 20.54 16.78
N VAL A 184 18.64 20.70 17.70
CA VAL A 184 18.68 19.99 18.98
C VAL A 184 19.16 20.95 20.06
N LEU A 185 18.51 20.95 21.22
CA LEU A 185 18.96 21.68 22.40
C LEU A 185 19.30 20.68 23.50
N ILE A 186 20.51 20.80 24.04
CA ILE A 186 21.02 19.97 25.13
C ILE A 186 21.21 20.87 26.34
N LEU A 187 20.54 20.51 27.44
CA LEU A 187 20.65 21.20 28.72
C LEU A 187 21.43 20.32 29.69
N ILE A 188 22.65 20.73 30.01
CA ILE A 188 23.45 20.09 31.05
C ILE A 188 23.12 20.74 32.40
N PRO A 189 22.77 19.97 33.44
CA PRO A 189 22.53 20.53 34.76
C PRO A 189 23.83 21.03 35.42
N GLU A 190 23.73 22.09 36.21
CA GLU A 190 24.87 22.64 36.96
C GLU A 190 25.44 21.59 37.93
N GLY A 191 26.77 21.49 38.00
CA GLY A 191 27.46 20.53 38.86
C GLY A 191 27.41 19.08 38.35
N PHE A 192 26.99 18.83 37.11
CA PHE A 192 26.91 17.49 36.54
C PHE A 192 28.26 16.76 36.52
N SER A 193 29.34 17.47 36.15
CA SER A 193 30.70 16.90 36.14
C SER A 193 31.13 16.42 37.54
N GLU A 194 30.93 17.26 38.56
CA GLU A 194 31.24 16.93 39.96
C GLU A 194 30.36 15.80 40.48
N PHE A 195 29.08 15.76 40.10
CA PHE A 195 28.17 14.67 40.44
C PHE A 195 28.67 13.34 39.88
N ILE A 196 29.05 13.28 38.60
CA ILE A 196 29.59 12.07 37.98
C ILE A 196 30.91 11.65 38.62
N ALA A 197 31.80 12.59 38.92
CA ALA A 197 33.07 12.31 39.60
C ALA A 197 32.86 11.72 41.00
N ARG A 198 32.02 12.35 41.83
CA ARG A 198 31.65 11.85 43.16
C ARG A 198 31.02 10.47 43.09
N GLU A 199 30.14 10.23 42.12
CA GLU A 199 29.47 8.94 41.99
C GLU A 199 30.42 7.83 41.54
N ASN A 200 31.37 8.15 40.66
CA ASN A 200 32.44 7.22 40.29
C ASN A 200 33.31 6.84 41.50
N GLU A 201 33.66 7.80 42.35
CA GLU A 201 34.41 7.54 43.59
C GLU A 201 33.61 6.76 44.63
N ARG A 202 32.33 7.08 44.82
CA ARG A 202 31.43 6.38 45.76
C ARG A 202 31.32 4.89 45.40
N ILE A 203 31.07 4.60 44.13
CA ILE A 203 30.97 3.23 43.62
C ILE A 203 32.32 2.53 43.73
N ALA A 204 33.44 3.23 43.46
CA ALA A 204 34.77 2.67 43.62
C ALA A 204 35.13 2.31 45.07
N ARG A 205 34.67 3.11 46.04
CA ARG A 205 34.86 2.87 47.48
C ARG A 205 33.84 1.89 48.09
N ARG A 206 32.85 1.44 47.30
CA ARG A 206 31.72 0.59 47.76
C ARG A 206 30.97 1.19 48.96
N ASP A 207 30.78 2.50 48.95
CA ASP A 207 30.05 3.19 50.01
C ASP A 207 28.53 3.07 49.79
N GLU A 208 27.88 2.26 50.63
CA GLU A 208 26.45 1.96 50.62
C GLU A 208 25.60 3.00 51.37
N SER A 209 26.22 3.87 52.17
CA SER A 209 25.53 4.72 53.14
C SER A 209 24.79 5.93 52.52
N ALA A 210 24.97 6.19 51.21
CA ALA A 210 24.47 7.39 50.54
C ALA A 210 24.13 7.16 49.06
N SER A 211 23.29 6.16 48.73
CA SER A 211 22.73 6.10 47.37
C SER A 211 21.79 7.28 47.13
N PRO A 212 22.03 8.13 46.13
CA PRO A 212 21.17 9.27 45.85
C PRO A 212 19.75 8.80 45.50
N THR A 213 18.74 9.43 46.10
CA THR A 213 17.33 9.22 45.75
C THR A 213 17.12 9.56 44.26
N GLU A 214 16.08 9.02 43.63
CA GLU A 214 15.82 9.23 42.19
C GLU A 214 15.74 10.73 41.81
N THR A 215 15.28 11.57 42.74
CA THR A 215 15.20 13.04 42.65
C THR A 215 16.55 13.77 42.78
N GLN A 216 17.62 13.10 43.21
CA GLN A 216 18.97 13.68 43.34
C GLN A 216 19.89 13.35 42.15
N ARG A 217 19.40 12.59 41.16
CA ARG A 217 20.17 12.23 39.97
C ARG A 217 20.18 13.39 38.97
N LEU A 218 21.36 13.96 38.72
CA LEU A 218 21.56 14.94 37.65
C LEU A 218 21.63 14.23 36.29
N ARG A 219 20.81 14.65 35.33
CA ARG A 219 20.80 14.10 33.95
C ARG A 219 20.66 15.22 32.91
N PRO A 220 21.40 15.15 31.78
CA PRO A 220 21.17 16.02 30.64
C PRO A 220 19.75 15.89 30.10
N THR A 221 19.14 17.01 29.70
CA THR A 221 17.86 17.01 28.97
C THR A 221 18.11 17.32 27.50
N ILE A 222 17.67 16.45 26.60
CA ILE A 222 17.80 16.62 25.15
C ILE A 222 16.42 16.93 24.56
N ILE A 223 16.30 18.06 23.88
CA ILE A 223 15.05 18.56 23.29
C ILE A 223 15.15 18.45 21.77
N ARG A 224 14.08 17.91 21.16
CA ARG A 224 13.92 17.73 19.72
C ARG A 224 12.49 18.06 19.28
N ASN A 225 12.31 18.38 18.01
CA ASN A 225 10.99 18.52 17.39
C ASN A 225 10.74 17.35 16.43
N SER A 226 9.84 16.42 16.82
CA SER A 226 9.51 15.25 16.00
C SER A 226 8.71 15.56 14.73
N ALA A 227 8.12 16.75 14.62
CA ALA A 227 7.46 17.21 13.40
C ALA A 227 8.45 17.84 12.39
N ASN A 228 9.72 18.03 12.78
CA ASN A 228 10.75 18.59 11.92
C ASN A 228 11.82 17.53 11.59
N GLU A 229 11.87 17.11 10.32
CA GLU A 229 12.84 16.12 9.85
C GLU A 229 14.29 16.51 10.11
N LYS A 230 14.63 17.82 10.00
CA LYS A 230 16.00 18.32 10.29
C LYS A 230 16.39 18.09 11.75
N SER A 231 15.44 18.27 12.67
CA SER A 231 15.64 18.01 14.10
C SER A 231 15.77 16.52 14.39
N LEU A 232 15.00 15.67 13.69
CA LEU A 232 15.05 14.23 13.86
C LEU A 232 16.40 13.64 13.43
N ILE A 233 16.94 14.08 12.28
CA ILE A 233 18.25 13.65 11.77
C ILE A 233 19.37 14.09 12.73
N ALA A 234 19.37 15.37 13.14
CA ALA A 234 20.37 15.90 14.07
C ALA A 234 20.31 15.19 15.43
N TYR A 235 19.11 14.91 15.94
CA TYR A 235 18.93 14.15 17.18
C TYR A 235 19.47 12.72 17.09
N GLY A 236 19.28 12.04 15.95
CA GLY A 236 19.86 10.71 15.72
C GLY A 236 21.38 10.70 15.85
N ARG A 237 22.05 11.67 15.19
CA ARG A 237 23.52 11.84 15.26
C ARG A 237 24.00 12.22 16.66
N VAL A 238 23.33 13.15 17.33
CA VAL A 238 23.64 13.53 18.73
C VAL A 238 23.49 12.33 19.65
N ARG A 239 22.44 11.53 19.48
CA ARG A 239 22.18 10.34 20.29
C ARG A 239 23.28 9.29 20.13
N GLU A 240 23.71 9.02 18.90
CA GLU A 240 24.85 8.13 18.64
C GLU A 240 26.10 8.55 19.42
N ALA A 241 26.46 9.84 19.35
CA ALA A 241 27.60 10.37 20.08
C ALA A 241 27.42 10.32 21.61
N PHE A 242 26.22 10.61 22.11
CA PHE A 242 25.90 10.53 23.53
C PHE A 242 25.95 9.10 24.06
N ASP A 243 25.44 8.12 23.30
CA ASP A 243 25.46 6.71 23.68
C ASP A 243 26.91 6.20 23.75
N ALA A 244 27.75 6.55 22.77
CA ALA A 244 29.18 6.22 22.78
C ALA A 244 29.94 6.89 23.95
N TRP A 245 29.60 8.15 24.24
CA TRP A 245 30.18 8.91 25.35
C TRP A 245 29.76 8.35 26.72
N GLU A 246 28.48 8.00 26.89
CA GLU A 246 27.95 7.37 28.10
C GLU A 246 28.66 6.04 28.37
N GLN A 247 28.84 5.20 27.34
CA GLN A 247 29.61 3.96 27.45
C GLN A 247 31.06 4.22 27.90
N ALA A 248 31.70 5.28 27.42
CA ALA A 248 33.05 5.61 27.86
C ALA A 248 33.11 6.07 29.32
N ILE A 249 32.13 6.85 29.80
CA ILE A 249 32.00 7.23 31.22
C ILE A 249 31.76 5.97 32.07
N LEU A 250 30.88 5.08 31.62
CA LEU A 250 30.57 3.82 32.29
C LEU A 250 31.81 2.91 32.39
N ASN A 251 32.57 2.77 31.31
CA ASN A 251 33.82 2.02 31.29
C ASN A 251 34.85 2.60 32.26
N LYS A 252 34.96 3.93 32.36
CA LYS A 252 35.81 4.60 33.35
C LYS A 252 35.36 4.29 34.77
N ARG A 253 34.05 4.36 35.04
CA ARG A 253 33.45 4.02 36.35
C ARG A 253 33.74 2.57 36.74
N LEU A 254 33.55 1.62 35.84
CA LEU A 254 33.82 0.20 36.08
C LEU A 254 35.30 -0.04 36.38
N ARG A 255 36.21 0.56 35.59
CA ARG A 255 37.66 0.47 35.83
C ARG A 255 38.07 1.06 37.18
N MET A 256 37.53 2.22 37.55
CA MET A 256 37.79 2.84 38.87
C MET A 256 37.31 1.97 40.03
N ALA A 257 36.19 1.26 39.85
CA ALA A 257 35.65 0.32 40.83
C ALA A 257 36.29 -1.07 40.79
N ASN A 258 37.32 -1.28 39.96
CA ASN A 258 37.95 -2.57 39.73
C ASN A 258 36.94 -3.67 39.32
N LEU A 259 35.92 -3.26 38.56
CA LEU A 259 34.88 -4.12 38.01
C LEU A 259 35.17 -4.46 36.54
N PRO A 260 34.82 -5.66 36.08
CA PRO A 260 34.93 -6.03 34.67
C PRO A 260 34.07 -5.11 33.78
N VAL A 261 34.60 -4.73 32.61
CA VAL A 261 33.94 -3.81 31.67
C VAL A 261 32.72 -4.48 30.99
N ASP A 262 32.72 -5.81 30.92
CA ASP A 262 31.65 -6.66 30.42
C ASP A 262 30.43 -6.77 31.36
N LEU A 263 30.52 -6.24 32.59
CA LEU A 263 29.42 -6.30 33.58
C LEU A 263 28.11 -5.68 33.06
N THR A 264 28.21 -4.65 32.21
CA THR A 264 27.04 -3.94 31.65
C THR A 264 26.49 -4.58 30.39
N SER A 265 27.20 -5.58 29.85
CA SER A 265 26.83 -6.32 28.65
C SER A 265 26.88 -7.83 28.94
N PRO A 266 26.11 -8.34 29.91
CA PRO A 266 26.20 -9.73 30.37
C PRO A 266 25.90 -10.78 29.27
N VAL A 267 25.22 -10.36 28.20
CA VAL A 267 24.91 -11.21 27.05
C VAL A 267 25.93 -11.03 25.92
N ASN A 268 26.60 -9.87 25.82
CA ASN A 268 27.48 -9.38 24.74
C ASN A 268 27.50 -10.27 23.48
N ALA A 269 26.36 -10.38 22.81
CA ALA A 269 26.22 -11.33 21.71
C ALA A 269 27.09 -10.90 20.54
N ASP A 270 27.98 -11.77 20.11
CA ASP A 270 28.76 -11.57 18.89
C ASP A 270 27.80 -11.48 17.71
N ARG A 271 27.72 -10.30 17.10
CA ARG A 271 26.93 -10.09 15.88
C ARG A 271 27.78 -10.49 14.71
N VAL A 272 27.50 -11.66 14.16
CA VAL A 272 28.06 -12.09 12.88
C VAL A 272 27.04 -11.72 11.81
N ASP A 273 27.35 -10.71 11.01
CA ASP A 273 26.57 -10.42 9.81
C ASP A 273 26.85 -11.53 8.78
N LEU A 274 25.78 -12.20 8.36
CA LEU A 274 25.85 -13.26 7.36
C LEU A 274 25.63 -12.71 5.95
N ALA A 275 25.18 -11.46 5.81
CA ALA A 275 24.90 -10.85 4.52
C ALA A 275 26.20 -10.66 3.74
N GLN A 276 26.31 -11.35 2.61
CA GLN A 276 27.38 -11.10 1.64
C GLN A 276 27.01 -9.85 0.82
N GLY A 277 28.00 -9.04 0.41
CA GLY A 277 27.74 -7.82 -0.38
C GLY A 277 26.90 -8.05 -1.64
N THR A 278 27.01 -9.24 -2.23
CA THR A 278 26.20 -9.72 -3.35
C THR A 278 24.71 -9.87 -3.03
N GLU A 279 24.34 -10.27 -1.82
CA GLU A 279 22.94 -10.45 -1.39
C GLU A 279 22.25 -9.09 -1.16
N LEU A 280 23.00 -8.10 -0.67
CA LEU A 280 22.51 -6.71 -0.53
C LEU A 280 22.19 -6.10 -1.90
N ALA A 281 23.07 -6.29 -2.89
CA ALA A 281 22.84 -5.86 -4.27
C ALA A 281 21.64 -6.59 -4.89
N ALA A 282 21.54 -7.92 -4.70
CA ALA A 282 20.41 -8.73 -5.16
C ALA A 282 19.07 -8.23 -4.59
N ASN A 283 19.02 -7.83 -3.32
CA ASN A 283 17.83 -7.27 -2.69
C ASN A 283 17.36 -5.98 -3.37
N VAL A 284 18.28 -5.07 -3.69
CA VAL A 284 17.96 -3.83 -4.41
C VAL A 284 17.47 -4.13 -5.82
N TRP A 285 18.18 -4.97 -6.57
CA TRP A 285 17.82 -5.31 -7.95
C TRP A 285 16.48 -6.03 -8.05
N SER A 286 16.19 -6.94 -7.12
CA SER A 286 14.94 -7.68 -7.06
C SER A 286 13.70 -6.79 -6.89
N LYS A 287 13.85 -5.59 -6.32
CA LYS A 287 12.76 -4.60 -6.18
C LYS A 287 12.65 -3.72 -7.41
N LEU A 288 13.78 -3.28 -7.97
CA LEU A 288 13.82 -2.32 -9.08
C LEU A 288 13.41 -2.96 -10.41
N PHE A 289 14.00 -4.10 -10.78
CA PHE A 289 13.79 -4.68 -12.11
C PHE A 289 12.36 -5.11 -12.41
N PRO A 290 11.63 -5.82 -11.51
CA PRO A 290 10.23 -6.12 -11.75
C PRO A 290 9.37 -4.86 -11.89
N ALA A 291 9.62 -3.84 -11.07
CA ALA A 291 8.89 -2.59 -11.13
C ALA A 291 9.09 -1.89 -12.47
N MET A 292 10.33 -1.78 -12.92
CA MET A 292 10.66 -1.19 -14.20
C MET A 292 10.15 -2.02 -15.37
N LEU A 293 10.19 -3.35 -15.30
CA LEU A 293 9.64 -4.20 -16.32
C LEU A 293 8.16 -3.89 -16.56
N ILE A 294 7.38 -3.77 -15.47
CA ILE A 294 5.96 -3.39 -15.54
C ILE A 294 5.80 -2.01 -16.16
N VAL A 295 6.48 -0.99 -15.61
CA VAL A 295 6.30 0.38 -16.07
C VAL A 295 6.73 0.54 -17.52
N MET A 296 7.83 -0.08 -17.95
CA MET A 296 8.36 0.04 -19.31
C MET A 296 7.54 -0.73 -20.33
N ALA A 297 7.06 -1.92 -19.98
CA ALA A 297 6.16 -2.67 -20.85
C ALA A 297 4.85 -1.89 -21.07
N MET A 298 4.31 -1.26 -20.02
CA MET A 298 3.11 -0.43 -20.09
C MET A 298 3.35 0.85 -20.91
N THR A 299 4.37 1.66 -20.59
CA THR A 299 4.63 2.94 -21.28
C THR A 299 5.01 2.73 -22.74
N GLY A 300 5.80 1.69 -23.04
CA GLY A 300 6.16 1.31 -24.41
C GLY A 300 4.99 0.81 -25.25
N ALA A 301 3.93 0.27 -24.63
CA ALA A 301 2.68 -0.07 -25.31
C ALA A 301 1.71 1.13 -25.43
N PHE A 302 1.71 2.01 -24.43
CA PHE A 302 0.71 3.07 -24.26
C PHE A 302 0.64 4.02 -25.46
N HIS A 303 1.75 4.67 -25.82
CA HIS A 303 1.75 5.68 -26.88
C HIS A 303 1.53 5.09 -28.28
N PRO A 304 2.22 3.99 -28.68
CA PRO A 304 1.96 3.35 -29.97
C PRO A 304 0.53 2.85 -30.12
N ALA A 305 -0.08 2.31 -29.05
CA ALA A 305 -1.47 1.85 -29.11
C ALA A 305 -2.46 3.00 -29.35
N VAL A 306 -2.28 4.14 -28.68
CA VAL A 306 -3.11 5.33 -28.87
C VAL A 306 -3.00 5.83 -30.30
N ASP A 307 -1.79 5.89 -30.86
CA ASP A 307 -1.60 6.38 -32.23
C ASP A 307 -2.15 5.42 -33.29
N LEU A 308 -1.90 4.12 -33.15
CA LEU A 308 -2.37 3.08 -34.09
C LEU A 308 -3.87 2.81 -34.03
N GLY A 309 -4.51 3.09 -32.89
CA GLY A 309 -5.94 2.92 -32.68
C GLY A 309 -6.71 4.23 -32.87
N ALA A 310 -6.70 5.06 -31.84
CA ALA A 310 -7.47 6.30 -31.80
C ALA A 310 -6.91 7.37 -32.76
N GLY A 311 -5.59 7.42 -32.93
CA GLY A 311 -4.92 8.40 -33.79
C GLY A 311 -5.22 8.19 -35.27
N GLU A 312 -5.13 6.96 -35.77
CA GLU A 312 -5.54 6.64 -37.14
C GLU A 312 -7.03 6.91 -37.40
N LYS A 313 -7.87 6.67 -36.41
CA LYS A 313 -9.31 6.95 -36.48
C LYS A 313 -9.58 8.46 -36.55
N GLU A 314 -8.90 9.25 -35.71
CA GLU A 314 -8.96 10.71 -35.70
C GLU A 314 -8.47 11.32 -37.03
N ARG A 315 -7.46 10.70 -37.66
CA ARG A 315 -6.93 11.11 -38.96
C ARG A 315 -7.75 10.63 -40.17
N GLY A 316 -8.77 9.79 -39.96
CA GLY A 316 -9.55 9.16 -41.04
C GLY A 316 -8.80 8.11 -41.86
N THR A 317 -7.57 7.72 -41.46
CA THR A 317 -6.76 6.74 -42.21
C THR A 317 -7.22 5.30 -42.00
N MET A 318 -7.99 5.06 -40.94
CA MET A 318 -8.59 3.77 -40.60
C MET A 318 -9.60 3.31 -41.66
N GLU A 319 -10.38 4.22 -42.24
CA GLU A 319 -11.38 3.93 -43.28
C GLU A 319 -10.72 3.37 -44.55
N THR A 320 -9.60 3.95 -44.96
CA THR A 320 -8.81 3.46 -46.09
C THR A 320 -8.28 2.04 -45.86
N LEU A 321 -7.92 1.71 -44.62
CA LEU A 321 -7.44 0.37 -44.25
C LEU A 321 -8.56 -0.68 -44.30
N LEU A 322 -9.80 -0.29 -44.02
CA LEU A 322 -10.98 -1.16 -44.10
C LEU A 322 -11.41 -1.50 -45.53
N ILE A 323 -10.98 -0.71 -46.53
CA ILE A 323 -11.22 -0.98 -47.96
C ILE A 323 -10.21 -2.01 -48.51
N SER A 324 -9.09 -2.22 -47.81
CA SER A 324 -8.09 -3.20 -48.22
C SER A 324 -8.63 -4.64 -48.18
N PRO A 325 -8.09 -5.59 -48.98
CA PRO A 325 -8.54 -6.98 -49.01
C PRO A 325 -8.12 -7.79 -47.76
N ALA A 326 -7.75 -7.13 -46.66
CA ALA A 326 -7.36 -7.76 -45.39
C ALA A 326 -8.57 -7.91 -44.46
N LEU A 327 -8.62 -9.01 -43.72
CA LEU A 327 -9.67 -9.20 -42.71
C LEU A 327 -9.44 -8.22 -41.53
N ARG A 328 -10.54 -7.78 -40.90
CA ARG A 328 -10.49 -6.93 -39.70
C ARG A 328 -9.61 -7.52 -38.58
N SER A 329 -9.64 -8.84 -38.39
CA SER A 329 -8.77 -9.53 -37.43
C SER A 329 -7.29 -9.51 -37.83
N GLU A 330 -6.98 -9.57 -39.13
CA GLU A 330 -5.60 -9.48 -39.64
C GLU A 330 -5.02 -8.09 -39.41
N ILE A 331 -5.85 -7.04 -39.58
CA ILE A 331 -5.48 -5.66 -39.29
C ILE A 331 -5.14 -5.49 -37.81
N VAL A 332 -6.03 -5.92 -36.91
CA VAL A 332 -5.83 -5.80 -35.46
C VAL A 332 -4.60 -6.57 -35.01
N ILE A 333 -4.36 -7.78 -35.52
CA ILE A 333 -3.17 -8.57 -35.17
C ILE A 333 -1.89 -7.91 -35.68
N GLY A 334 -1.89 -7.34 -36.89
CA GLY A 334 -0.77 -6.56 -37.40
C GLY A 334 -0.44 -5.37 -36.48
N LYS A 335 -1.46 -4.60 -36.06
CA LYS A 335 -1.31 -3.50 -35.10
C LYS A 335 -0.81 -3.95 -33.73
N PHE A 336 -1.37 -5.05 -33.21
CA PHE A 336 -0.95 -5.64 -31.94
C PHE A 336 0.53 -6.02 -31.95
N LEU A 337 1.01 -6.68 -33.00
CA LEU A 337 2.42 -7.04 -33.13
C LEU A 337 3.33 -5.80 -33.17
N THR A 338 2.88 -4.70 -33.78
CA THR A 338 3.60 -3.43 -33.78
C THR A 338 3.71 -2.87 -32.36
N VAL A 339 2.60 -2.78 -31.62
CA VAL A 339 2.62 -2.30 -30.23
C VAL A 339 3.49 -3.19 -29.34
N LEU A 340 3.40 -4.52 -29.49
CA LEU A 340 4.24 -5.49 -28.78
C LEU A 340 5.73 -5.27 -29.06
N LEU A 341 6.10 -5.07 -30.32
CA LEU A 341 7.50 -4.79 -30.68
C LEU A 341 8.01 -3.53 -29.98
N PHE A 342 7.27 -2.42 -30.05
CA PHE A 342 7.69 -1.17 -29.41
C PHE A 342 7.79 -1.32 -27.88
N SER A 343 6.82 -2.00 -27.25
CA SER A 343 6.86 -2.30 -25.82
C SER A 343 8.11 -3.12 -25.42
N LEU A 344 8.46 -4.15 -26.20
CA LEU A 344 9.66 -4.96 -25.96
C LEU A 344 10.95 -4.18 -26.18
N VAL A 345 11.03 -3.39 -27.26
CA VAL A 345 12.19 -2.54 -27.54
C VAL A 345 12.40 -1.54 -26.41
N THR A 346 11.34 -0.87 -25.93
CA THR A 346 11.42 0.03 -24.77
C THR A 346 11.90 -0.69 -23.52
N ALA A 347 11.39 -1.89 -23.22
CA ALA A 347 11.83 -2.65 -22.05
C ALA A 347 13.33 -3.00 -22.12
N VAL A 348 13.81 -3.48 -23.28
CA VAL A 348 15.22 -3.84 -23.48
C VAL A 348 16.14 -2.62 -23.43
N LEU A 349 15.77 -1.51 -24.08
CA LEU A 349 16.56 -0.28 -24.08
C LEU A 349 16.70 0.31 -22.68
N ASN A 350 15.63 0.26 -21.87
CA ASN A 350 15.70 0.73 -20.48
C ASN A 350 16.58 -0.17 -19.61
N LEU A 351 16.50 -1.49 -19.77
CA LEU A 351 17.37 -2.43 -19.06
C LEU A 351 18.84 -2.15 -19.39
N ALA A 352 19.16 -1.91 -20.66
CA ALA A 352 20.50 -1.52 -21.10
C ALA A 352 20.94 -0.17 -20.50
N SER A 353 20.06 0.85 -20.52
CA SER A 353 20.33 2.17 -19.95
C SER A 353 20.64 2.11 -18.46
N MET A 354 19.87 1.32 -17.72
CA MET A 354 20.08 1.13 -16.30
C MET A 354 21.36 0.36 -16.00
N GLY A 355 21.68 -0.67 -16.77
CA GLY A 355 22.94 -1.38 -16.66
C GLY A 355 24.14 -0.44 -16.82
N MET A 356 24.09 0.46 -17.82
CA MET A 356 25.10 1.49 -18.03
C MET A 356 25.14 2.52 -16.89
N THR A 357 23.97 2.93 -16.37
CA THR A 357 23.86 3.90 -15.28
C THR A 357 24.39 3.34 -13.97
N GLY A 358 24.07 2.07 -13.66
CA GLY A 358 24.62 1.36 -12.50
C GLY A 358 26.14 1.23 -12.57
N LEU A 359 26.68 0.88 -13.74
CA LEU A 359 28.11 0.87 -14.00
C LEU A 359 28.75 2.26 -13.82
N HIS A 360 28.09 3.32 -14.29
CA HIS A 360 28.58 4.68 -14.12
C HIS A 360 28.60 5.10 -12.65
N ILE A 361 27.53 4.83 -11.90
CA ILE A 361 27.46 5.10 -10.46
C ILE A 361 28.57 4.33 -9.71
N LEU A 362 28.80 3.05 -10.04
CA LEU A 362 29.86 2.25 -9.43
C LEU A 362 31.25 2.85 -9.71
N ASN A 363 31.52 3.23 -10.96
CA ASN A 363 32.79 3.83 -11.35
C ASN A 363 32.99 5.24 -10.75
N SER A 364 31.93 6.02 -10.60
CA SER A 364 31.96 7.34 -9.96
C SER A 364 32.04 7.26 -8.44
N ALA A 365 31.48 6.21 -7.83
CA ALA A 365 31.56 5.94 -6.39
C ALA A 365 32.93 5.42 -5.96
N GLY A 366 33.70 4.81 -6.87
CA GLY A 366 35.09 4.38 -6.62
C GLY A 366 36.09 5.51 -6.31
N GLY A 367 35.68 6.79 -6.42
CA GLY A 367 36.50 7.96 -6.14
C GLY A 367 36.32 8.61 -4.76
N GLY A 368 35.34 8.19 -3.93
CA GLY A 368 35.14 8.81 -2.61
C GLY A 368 34.14 8.10 -1.69
N ASN A 369 34.46 8.06 -0.38
CA ASN A 369 33.67 7.82 0.86
C ASN A 369 32.35 7.00 0.86
N LEU A 370 32.07 6.17 -0.15
CA LEU A 370 30.86 5.34 -0.25
C LEU A 370 31.09 3.87 0.15
N GLN A 371 32.15 3.58 0.92
CA GLN A 371 32.49 2.23 1.42
C GLN A 371 31.40 1.55 2.27
N GLY A 372 30.31 2.25 2.62
CA GLY A 372 29.15 1.69 3.35
C GLY A 372 28.03 1.12 2.48
N ILE A 373 28.05 1.33 1.16
CA ILE A 373 27.14 0.67 0.22
C ILE A 373 27.91 -0.53 -0.33
N GLY A 374 27.56 -1.74 0.11
CA GLY A 374 28.27 -2.98 -0.24
C GLY A 374 28.50 -3.15 -1.75
N ASP A 375 29.44 -4.03 -2.10
CA ASP A 375 29.83 -4.34 -3.49
C ASP A 375 28.61 -4.46 -4.40
N PHE A 376 28.38 -3.44 -5.21
CA PHE A 376 27.26 -3.39 -6.14
C PHE A 376 27.55 -4.36 -7.29
N SER A 377 27.13 -5.62 -7.12
CA SER A 377 27.26 -6.63 -8.16
C SER A 377 26.18 -6.44 -9.23
N ILE A 378 26.57 -6.68 -10.49
CA ILE A 378 25.64 -6.67 -11.62
C ILE A 378 24.93 -8.04 -11.66
N PRO A 379 23.63 -8.08 -11.95
CA PRO A 379 22.90 -9.32 -12.14
C PRO A 379 23.56 -10.26 -13.15
N SER A 380 23.49 -11.56 -12.89
CA SER A 380 24.11 -12.57 -13.76
C SER A 380 23.46 -12.61 -15.14
N LEU A 381 24.16 -13.14 -16.14
CA LEU A 381 23.60 -13.30 -17.49
C LEU A 381 22.29 -14.13 -17.47
N GLY A 382 22.21 -15.13 -16.59
CA GLY A 382 21.00 -15.94 -16.42
C GLY A 382 19.81 -15.12 -15.91
N GLN A 383 20.05 -14.24 -14.93
CA GLN A 383 19.03 -13.32 -14.42
C GLN A 383 18.54 -12.33 -15.48
N LEU A 384 19.45 -11.79 -16.31
CA LEU A 384 19.08 -10.90 -17.42
C LEU A 384 18.26 -11.62 -18.51
N VAL A 385 18.53 -12.90 -18.77
CA VAL A 385 17.72 -13.71 -19.68
C VAL A 385 16.30 -13.87 -19.13
N TRP A 386 16.13 -14.09 -17.82
CA TRP A 386 14.82 -14.16 -17.20
C TRP A 386 14.04 -12.85 -17.26
N VAL A 387 14.71 -11.70 -17.12
CA VAL A 387 14.09 -10.39 -17.37
C VAL A 387 13.50 -10.34 -18.79
N GLY A 388 14.27 -10.76 -19.79
CA GLY A 388 13.82 -10.79 -21.19
C GLY A 388 12.65 -11.76 -21.43
N ILE A 389 12.72 -12.98 -20.88
CA ILE A 389 11.65 -13.99 -21.01
C ILE A 389 10.34 -13.46 -20.40
N LEU A 390 10.40 -12.86 -19.22
CA LEU A 390 9.23 -12.35 -18.51
C LEU A 390 8.73 -10.99 -19.06
N ALA A 391 9.56 -10.28 -19.84
CA ALA A 391 9.14 -9.09 -20.58
C ALA A 391 8.09 -9.41 -21.65
N VAL A 392 8.24 -10.53 -22.36
CA VAL A 392 7.36 -10.95 -23.46
C VAL A 392 5.88 -11.07 -23.06
N PRO A 393 5.51 -11.88 -22.05
CA PRO A 393 4.12 -12.00 -21.64
C PRO A 393 3.55 -10.68 -21.13
N LEU A 394 4.35 -9.87 -20.44
CA LEU A 394 3.91 -8.60 -19.87
C LEU A 394 3.69 -7.54 -20.95
N ALA A 395 4.63 -7.40 -21.90
CA ALA A 395 4.50 -6.53 -23.07
C ALA A 395 3.32 -6.94 -23.93
N SER A 396 3.08 -8.24 -24.10
CA SER A 396 1.93 -8.80 -24.82
C SER A 396 0.60 -8.43 -24.17
N LEU A 397 0.52 -8.56 -22.85
CA LEU A 397 -0.66 -8.14 -22.08
C LEU A 397 -0.94 -6.64 -22.24
N PHE A 398 0.07 -5.78 -22.03
CA PHE A 398 -0.14 -4.34 -22.16
C PHE A 398 -0.40 -3.89 -23.59
N ALA A 399 0.20 -4.54 -24.59
CA ALA A 399 -0.06 -4.25 -26.00
C ALA A 399 -1.52 -4.56 -26.38
N SER A 400 -2.04 -5.72 -25.97
CA SER A 400 -3.42 -6.12 -26.27
C SER A 400 -4.44 -5.24 -25.57
N LEU A 401 -4.27 -4.98 -24.26
CA LEU A 401 -5.16 -4.12 -23.49
C LEU A 401 -5.13 -2.66 -23.97
N SER A 402 -3.93 -2.09 -24.16
CA SER A 402 -3.78 -0.70 -24.63
C SER A 402 -4.41 -0.51 -26.00
N LEU A 403 -4.22 -1.47 -26.92
CA LEU A 403 -4.85 -1.43 -28.24
C LEU A 403 -6.38 -1.53 -28.14
N ALA A 404 -6.91 -2.40 -27.29
CA ALA A 404 -8.35 -2.54 -27.12
C ALA A 404 -9.00 -1.25 -26.60
N PHE A 405 -8.42 -0.61 -25.58
CA PHE A 405 -8.90 0.68 -25.07
C PHE A 405 -8.71 1.82 -26.09
N ALA A 406 -7.60 1.84 -26.83
CA ALA A 406 -7.36 2.86 -27.84
C ALA A 406 -8.34 2.75 -29.02
N LEU A 407 -8.68 1.54 -29.46
CA LEU A 407 -9.67 1.32 -30.53
C LEU A 407 -11.07 1.77 -30.14
N PHE A 408 -11.42 1.69 -28.85
CA PHE A 408 -12.68 2.17 -28.32
C PHE A 408 -12.80 3.71 -28.35
N ALA A 409 -11.67 4.43 -28.26
CA ALA A 409 -11.64 5.87 -28.25
C ALA A 409 -12.00 6.50 -29.60
N ARG A 410 -12.49 7.75 -29.58
CA ARG A 410 -12.78 8.53 -30.79
C ARG A 410 -11.59 9.39 -31.22
N SER A 411 -10.78 9.83 -30.27
CA SER A 411 -9.60 10.68 -30.49
C SER A 411 -8.41 10.22 -29.67
N SER A 412 -7.22 10.65 -30.07
CA SER A 412 -5.96 10.37 -29.34
C SER A 412 -6.03 10.84 -27.89
N LYS A 413 -6.67 11.99 -27.63
CA LYS A 413 -6.88 12.53 -26.27
C LYS A 413 -7.80 11.63 -25.43
N GLU A 414 -8.92 11.19 -26.01
CA GLU A 414 -9.84 10.27 -25.34
C GLU A 414 -9.18 8.90 -25.08
N GLY A 415 -8.36 8.42 -26.01
CA GLY A 415 -7.56 7.21 -25.84
C GLY A 415 -6.65 7.30 -24.62
N GLN A 416 -5.93 8.42 -24.46
CA GLN A 416 -5.09 8.64 -23.28
C GLN A 416 -5.91 8.61 -21.97
N TYR A 417 -7.11 9.19 -21.97
CA TYR A 417 -7.97 9.15 -20.79
C TYR A 417 -8.46 7.73 -20.47
N TYR A 418 -8.83 6.92 -21.47
CA TYR A 418 -9.21 5.52 -21.23
C TYR A 418 -8.05 4.63 -20.78
N LEU A 419 -6.82 4.90 -21.22
CA LEU A 419 -5.65 4.16 -20.77
C LEU A 419 -5.12 4.62 -19.40
N THR A 420 -5.54 5.79 -18.90
CA THR A 420 -5.05 6.30 -17.59
C THR A 420 -5.46 5.41 -16.41
N PRO A 421 -6.72 4.93 -16.27
CA PRO A 421 -7.08 3.95 -15.24
C PRO A 421 -6.25 2.66 -15.31
N LEU A 422 -5.95 2.17 -16.52
CA LEU A 422 -5.09 1.01 -16.72
C LEU A 422 -3.67 1.27 -16.17
N LEU A 423 -3.12 2.47 -16.41
CA LEU A 423 -1.85 2.89 -15.83
C LEU A 423 -1.91 2.97 -14.30
N THR A 424 -2.96 3.57 -13.72
CA THR A 424 -3.12 3.69 -12.26
C THR A 424 -3.21 2.32 -11.57
N VAL A 425 -4.03 1.40 -12.10
CA VAL A 425 -4.14 0.03 -11.58
C VAL A 425 -2.79 -0.67 -11.65
N THR A 426 -2.11 -0.55 -12.79
CA THR A 426 -0.79 -1.15 -12.99
C THR A 426 0.25 -0.61 -12.01
N MET A 427 0.25 0.71 -11.75
CA MET A 427 1.14 1.32 -10.75
C MET A 427 0.85 0.82 -9.33
N GLY A 428 -0.42 0.66 -8.97
CA GLY A 428 -0.80 0.05 -7.70
C GLY A 428 -0.27 -1.39 -7.54
N LEU A 429 -0.41 -2.20 -8.60
CA LEU A 429 0.13 -3.57 -8.63
C LEU A 429 1.66 -3.58 -8.56
N THR A 430 2.34 -2.63 -9.21
CA THR A 430 3.78 -2.46 -9.10
C THR A 430 4.17 -2.21 -7.66
N VAL A 431 3.61 -1.19 -6.99
CA VAL A 431 3.91 -0.87 -5.58
C VAL A 431 3.66 -2.08 -4.67
N PHE A 432 2.58 -2.83 -4.92
CA PHE A 432 2.29 -4.05 -4.20
C PHE A 432 3.40 -5.10 -4.34
N CYS A 433 3.94 -5.28 -5.56
CA CYS A 433 5.03 -6.24 -5.82
C CYS A 433 6.37 -5.83 -5.19
N LEU A 434 6.62 -4.52 -5.00
CA LEU A 434 7.84 -4.04 -4.32
C LEU A 434 7.87 -4.39 -2.83
N SER A 435 6.71 -4.65 -2.20
CA SER A 435 6.64 -4.96 -0.78
C SER A 435 7.44 -6.22 -0.43
N PRO A 436 8.35 -6.21 0.57
CA PRO A 436 9.10 -7.40 0.96
C PRO A 436 8.20 -8.51 1.50
N ALA A 437 7.01 -8.18 2.01
CA ALA A 437 6.05 -9.16 2.52
C ALA A 437 5.31 -9.94 1.43
N VAL A 438 5.44 -9.53 0.16
CA VAL A 438 4.76 -10.15 -0.97
C VAL A 438 5.75 -10.99 -1.77
N GLU A 439 5.58 -12.30 -1.68
CA GLU A 439 6.33 -13.30 -2.42
C GLU A 439 5.42 -14.01 -3.44
N ILE A 440 6.02 -14.69 -4.41
CA ILE A 440 5.24 -15.48 -5.36
C ILE A 440 4.58 -16.66 -4.66
N THR A 441 3.27 -16.82 -4.89
CA THR A 441 2.45 -17.93 -4.41
C THR A 441 1.71 -18.55 -5.60
N PRO A 442 1.12 -19.74 -5.46
CA PRO A 442 0.31 -20.34 -6.53
C PRO A 442 -0.78 -19.39 -7.03
N PHE A 443 -1.50 -18.70 -6.14
CA PHE A 443 -2.47 -17.69 -6.52
C PHE A 443 -1.83 -16.53 -7.30
N TYR A 444 -0.79 -15.88 -6.77
CA TYR A 444 -0.17 -14.74 -7.44
C TYR A 444 0.48 -15.09 -8.78
N SER A 445 0.91 -16.35 -8.97
CA SER A 445 1.41 -16.84 -10.25
C SER A 445 0.37 -16.82 -11.37
N LEU A 446 -0.93 -16.82 -11.02
CA LEU A 446 -2.05 -16.77 -11.97
C LEU A 446 -2.61 -15.35 -12.16
N VAL A 447 -2.15 -14.37 -11.38
CA VAL A 447 -2.61 -12.98 -11.46
C VAL A 447 -1.78 -12.24 -12.51
N PRO A 448 -2.41 -11.58 -13.50
CA PRO A 448 -1.67 -10.84 -14.53
C PRO A 448 -0.84 -9.73 -13.90
N VAL A 449 0.28 -9.37 -14.53
CA VAL A 449 1.27 -8.39 -14.02
C VAL A 449 2.04 -8.91 -12.80
N MET A 450 1.34 -9.33 -11.75
CA MET A 450 1.94 -9.81 -10.50
C MET A 450 2.74 -11.11 -10.68
N GLY A 451 2.23 -12.07 -11.46
CA GLY A 451 2.91 -13.34 -11.71
C GLY A 451 4.32 -13.15 -12.28
N PRO A 452 4.47 -12.49 -13.45
CA PRO A 452 5.79 -12.20 -14.03
C PRO A 452 6.68 -11.37 -13.10
N ALA A 453 6.12 -10.37 -12.41
CA ALA A 453 6.89 -9.47 -11.56
C ALA A 453 7.43 -10.16 -10.30
N LEU A 454 6.60 -10.92 -9.60
CA LEU A 454 7.00 -11.64 -8.38
C LEU A 454 7.89 -12.84 -8.70
N LEU A 455 7.71 -13.49 -9.85
CA LEU A 455 8.62 -14.53 -10.32
C LEU A 455 10.00 -13.93 -10.58
N LEU A 456 10.08 -12.80 -11.29
CA LEU A 456 11.34 -12.11 -11.53
C LEU A 456 12.00 -11.66 -10.22
N LYS A 457 11.22 -11.10 -9.29
CA LYS A 457 11.69 -10.71 -7.96
C LYS A 457 12.36 -11.90 -7.23
N GLY A 458 11.70 -13.05 -7.21
CA GLY A 458 12.23 -14.26 -6.58
C GLY A 458 13.52 -14.75 -7.24
N LEU A 459 13.56 -14.80 -8.58
CA LEU A 459 14.74 -15.23 -9.35
C LEU A 459 15.94 -14.28 -9.21
N LEU A 460 15.71 -13.01 -8.88
CA LEU A 460 16.78 -12.04 -8.63
C LEU A 460 17.32 -12.09 -7.21
N LEU A 461 16.53 -12.55 -6.24
CA LEU A 461 16.93 -12.61 -4.82
C LEU A 461 17.86 -13.79 -4.51
N ASP A 462 17.64 -14.95 -5.14
CA ASP A 462 18.36 -16.18 -4.78
C ASP A 462 18.68 -17.02 -6.03
N ASP A 463 19.97 -17.19 -6.31
CA ASP A 463 20.50 -17.97 -7.44
C ASP A 463 20.31 -19.49 -7.21
N ALA A 464 20.24 -19.94 -5.94
CA ALA A 464 20.05 -21.34 -5.54
C ALA A 464 18.58 -21.78 -5.45
N ALA A 465 17.65 -20.86 -5.15
CA ALA A 465 16.19 -21.13 -5.12
C ALA A 465 15.56 -21.35 -6.51
N THR A 466 16.34 -21.22 -7.58
CA THR A 466 15.93 -21.46 -8.97
C THR A 466 15.18 -22.78 -9.14
N GLY A 467 15.53 -23.84 -8.39
CA GLY A 467 14.88 -25.16 -8.47
C GLY A 467 13.40 -25.18 -8.06
N GLY A 468 12.99 -24.36 -7.08
CA GLY A 468 11.60 -24.29 -6.62
C GLY A 468 10.77 -23.27 -7.42
N LEU A 469 11.39 -22.14 -7.78
CA LEU A 469 10.73 -21.02 -8.44
C LEU A 469 10.37 -21.32 -9.91
N ILE A 470 11.16 -22.16 -10.60
CA ILE A 470 10.91 -22.54 -12.01
C ILE A 470 9.52 -23.17 -12.20
N TRP A 471 8.97 -23.85 -11.18
CA TRP A 471 7.62 -24.43 -11.27
C TRP A 471 6.53 -23.39 -11.49
N TYR A 472 6.74 -22.14 -11.04
CA TYR A 472 5.82 -21.04 -11.28
C TYR A 472 5.92 -20.47 -12.71
N THR A 473 6.97 -20.78 -13.47
CA THR A 473 7.13 -20.28 -14.84
C THR A 473 6.00 -20.75 -15.75
N ILE A 474 5.59 -22.02 -15.66
CA ILE A 474 4.50 -22.57 -16.46
C ILE A 474 3.17 -21.81 -16.18
N PRO A 475 2.65 -21.75 -14.94
CA PRO A 475 1.40 -21.03 -14.68
C PRO A 475 1.50 -19.54 -15.00
N VAL A 476 2.64 -18.89 -14.76
CA VAL A 476 2.84 -17.47 -15.10
C VAL A 476 2.75 -17.23 -16.61
N LEU A 477 3.47 -18.03 -17.41
CA LEU A 477 3.47 -17.88 -18.87
C LEU A 477 2.10 -18.24 -19.45
N THR A 478 1.50 -19.36 -19.01
CA THR A 478 0.20 -19.80 -19.50
C THR A 478 -0.88 -18.77 -19.21
N THR A 479 -0.98 -18.26 -17.98
CA THR A 479 -2.00 -17.28 -17.63
C THR A 479 -1.76 -15.94 -18.31
N SER A 480 -0.52 -15.46 -18.36
CA SER A 480 -0.23 -14.18 -19.02
C SER A 480 -0.54 -14.21 -20.52
N LEU A 481 -0.21 -15.31 -21.21
CA LEU A 481 -0.58 -15.49 -22.62
C LEU A 481 -2.09 -15.61 -22.80
N LEU A 482 -2.78 -16.29 -21.87
CA LEU A 482 -4.25 -16.38 -21.89
C LEU A 482 -4.90 -14.99 -21.73
N TYR A 483 -4.46 -14.18 -20.76
CA TYR A 483 -4.99 -12.83 -20.58
C TYR A 483 -4.69 -11.91 -21.75
N SER A 484 -3.49 -12.01 -22.35
CA SER A 484 -3.16 -11.29 -23.57
C SER A 484 -4.07 -11.71 -24.74
N ALA A 485 -4.30 -13.01 -24.92
CA ALA A 485 -5.20 -13.52 -25.95
C ALA A 485 -6.64 -13.01 -25.75
N LEU A 486 -7.13 -12.99 -24.50
CA LEU A 486 -8.44 -12.42 -24.17
C LEU A 486 -8.51 -10.92 -24.48
N GLY A 487 -7.47 -10.15 -24.13
CA GLY A 487 -7.36 -8.73 -24.48
C GLY A 487 -7.36 -8.50 -25.99
N LEU A 488 -6.67 -9.35 -26.74
CA LEU A 488 -6.61 -9.28 -28.21
C LEU A 488 -7.95 -9.66 -28.85
N ILE A 489 -8.62 -10.68 -28.34
CA ILE A 489 -9.99 -11.05 -28.77
C ILE A 489 -10.94 -9.86 -28.53
N TRP A 490 -10.81 -9.19 -27.38
CA TRP A 490 -11.59 -8.00 -27.09
C TRP A 490 -11.27 -6.86 -28.07
N ALA A 491 -10.00 -6.60 -28.38
CA ALA A 491 -9.61 -5.62 -29.40
C ALA A 491 -10.21 -5.94 -30.79
N ILE A 492 -10.22 -7.22 -31.18
CA ILE A 492 -10.82 -7.68 -32.45
C ILE A 492 -12.34 -7.45 -32.45
N ASP A 493 -13.04 -7.79 -31.35
CA ASP A 493 -14.48 -7.54 -31.20
C ASP A 493 -14.80 -6.04 -31.30
N GLN A 494 -14.03 -5.18 -30.63
CA GLN A 494 -14.21 -3.72 -30.73
C GLN A 494 -14.03 -3.20 -32.16
N PHE A 495 -13.02 -3.70 -32.88
CA PHE A 495 -12.76 -3.32 -34.27
C PHE A 495 -13.84 -3.84 -35.26
N GLN A 496 -14.59 -4.87 -34.89
CA GLN A 496 -15.70 -5.38 -35.70
C GLN A 496 -16.99 -4.57 -35.54
N ARG A 497 -17.14 -3.83 -34.43
CA ARG A 497 -18.33 -3.02 -34.13
C ARG A 497 -18.33 -1.69 -34.89
N GLU A 498 -19.31 -1.48 -35.74
CA GLU A 498 -19.49 -0.22 -36.48
C GLU A 498 -19.81 0.96 -35.55
N GLU A 499 -20.60 0.72 -34.50
CA GLU A 499 -20.89 1.70 -33.44
C GLU A 499 -19.63 2.24 -32.76
N VAL A 500 -18.55 1.43 -32.70
CA VAL A 500 -17.27 1.84 -32.14
C VAL A 500 -16.48 2.58 -33.20
N LEU A 501 -16.38 2.06 -34.42
CA LEU A 501 -15.65 2.66 -35.54
C LEU A 501 -16.16 4.04 -35.95
N PHE A 502 -17.48 4.26 -35.98
CA PHE A 502 -18.11 5.47 -36.53
C PHE A 502 -18.81 6.34 -35.46
N ARG A 503 -18.32 6.28 -34.23
CA ARG A 503 -18.94 6.97 -33.08
C ARG A 503 -18.80 8.50 -33.19
N GLU A 504 -19.90 9.21 -33.44
CA GLU A 504 -19.92 10.69 -33.52
C GLU A 504 -19.76 11.39 -32.16
N SER A 505 -19.24 12.62 -32.21
CA SER A 505 -18.92 13.42 -31.02
C SER A 505 -20.13 14.16 -30.45
N GLU A 506 -20.95 13.50 -29.64
CA GLU A 506 -21.87 14.23 -28.76
C GLU A 506 -21.07 15.09 -27.77
N ARG A 507 -21.22 16.42 -27.85
CA ARG A 507 -20.61 17.35 -26.89
C ARG A 507 -21.32 17.22 -25.54
N PHE A 508 -20.59 16.77 -24.53
CA PHE A 508 -21.10 16.67 -23.16
C PHE A 508 -21.43 18.06 -22.61
N ASP A 509 -22.69 18.30 -22.28
CA ASP A 509 -23.18 19.51 -21.59
C ASP A 509 -23.66 19.14 -20.18
N LEU A 510 -22.97 19.69 -19.17
CA LEU A 510 -23.19 19.41 -17.75
C LEU A 510 -24.60 19.80 -17.28
N ARG A 511 -25.18 20.88 -17.82
CA ARG A 511 -26.54 21.31 -17.44
C ARG A 511 -27.59 20.40 -18.04
N ILE A 512 -27.40 19.97 -19.28
CA ILE A 512 -28.30 19.05 -19.97
C ILE A 512 -28.24 17.68 -19.28
N TRP A 513 -27.05 17.20 -18.94
CA TRP A 513 -26.85 15.95 -18.21
C TRP A 513 -27.54 15.94 -16.84
N PHE A 514 -27.36 17.00 -16.04
CA PHE A 514 -28.01 17.10 -14.73
C PHE A 514 -29.54 17.13 -14.86
N ARG A 515 -30.07 17.81 -15.89
CA ARG A 515 -31.52 17.85 -16.14
C ARG A 515 -32.07 16.48 -16.54
N HIS A 516 -31.34 15.72 -17.36
CA HIS A 516 -31.73 14.35 -17.75
C HIS A 516 -31.70 13.41 -16.55
N LEU A 517 -30.67 13.50 -15.68
CA LEU A 517 -30.52 12.63 -14.50
C LEU A 517 -31.74 12.65 -13.56
N PHE A 518 -32.42 13.80 -13.43
CA PHE A 518 -33.61 13.93 -12.59
C PHE A 518 -34.94 13.78 -13.34
N ARG A 519 -34.96 14.00 -14.66
CA ARG A 519 -36.19 13.99 -15.45
C ARG A 519 -36.45 12.65 -16.13
N ASP A 520 -35.41 12.02 -16.67
CA ASP A 520 -35.52 10.82 -17.49
C ASP A 520 -35.09 9.61 -16.67
N LYS A 521 -35.89 9.32 -15.64
CA LYS A 521 -35.67 8.19 -14.74
C LYS A 521 -36.28 6.93 -15.33
N GLU A 522 -35.50 5.85 -15.36
CA GLU A 522 -35.98 4.54 -15.75
C GLU A 522 -36.57 3.77 -14.57
N ALA A 523 -37.29 2.67 -14.84
CA ALA A 523 -37.90 1.83 -13.81
C ALA A 523 -36.86 1.16 -12.88
N THR A 524 -35.72 0.80 -13.45
CA THR A 524 -34.59 0.11 -12.82
C THR A 524 -33.30 0.82 -13.20
N PRO A 525 -32.21 0.68 -12.43
CA PRO A 525 -30.96 1.34 -12.76
C PRO A 525 -30.41 0.84 -14.10
N SER A 526 -29.57 1.67 -14.72
CA SER A 526 -28.79 1.35 -15.91
C SER A 526 -27.50 0.57 -15.55
N PHE A 527 -26.85 0.00 -16.56
CA PHE A 527 -25.55 -0.66 -16.40
C PHE A 527 -24.49 0.29 -15.79
N SER A 528 -24.45 1.54 -16.26
CA SER A 528 -23.50 2.55 -15.79
C SER A 528 -23.74 2.95 -14.34
N GLU A 529 -24.99 3.06 -13.91
CA GLU A 529 -25.32 3.38 -12.51
C GLU A 529 -24.95 2.24 -11.57
N ALA A 530 -25.11 0.98 -11.99
CA ALA A 530 -24.64 -0.18 -11.22
C ALA A 530 -23.12 -0.18 -11.04
N VAL A 531 -22.35 0.04 -12.12
CA VAL A 531 -20.89 0.14 -12.05
C VAL A 531 -20.46 1.33 -11.20
N PHE A 532 -21.10 2.49 -11.36
CA PHE A 532 -20.80 3.68 -10.57
C PHE A 532 -21.06 3.45 -9.08
N CYS A 533 -22.18 2.83 -8.71
CA CYS A 533 -22.47 2.50 -7.31
C CYS A 533 -21.39 1.60 -6.71
N PHE A 534 -20.98 0.56 -7.43
CA PHE A 534 -19.89 -0.32 -6.99
C PHE A 534 -18.57 0.44 -6.78
N VAL A 535 -18.17 1.27 -7.75
CA VAL A 535 -16.96 2.10 -7.64
C VAL A 535 -17.06 3.08 -6.48
N LEU A 536 -18.22 3.67 -6.23
CA LEU A 536 -18.46 4.55 -5.09
C LEU A 536 -18.30 3.81 -3.76
N ILE A 537 -18.89 2.63 -3.61
CA ILE A 537 -18.72 1.78 -2.42
C ILE A 537 -17.24 1.46 -2.19
N MET A 538 -16.52 1.07 -3.25
CA MET A 538 -15.09 0.78 -3.21
C MET A 538 -14.24 1.98 -2.77
N LEU A 539 -14.52 3.17 -3.32
CA LEU A 539 -13.81 4.40 -2.95
C LEU A 539 -14.09 4.81 -1.50
N LEU A 540 -15.34 4.70 -1.05
CA LEU A 540 -15.72 4.96 0.33
C LEU A 540 -15.06 3.97 1.30
N GLN A 541 -14.99 2.69 0.93
CA GLN A 541 -14.29 1.66 1.71
C GLN A 541 -12.80 1.97 1.85
N PHE A 542 -12.14 2.39 0.77
CA PHE A 542 -10.74 2.81 0.81
C PHE A 542 -10.53 4.08 1.65
N ALA A 543 -11.38 5.11 1.46
CA ALA A 543 -11.29 6.37 2.19
C ALA A 543 -11.49 6.20 3.70
N MET A 544 -12.38 5.28 4.10
CA MET A 544 -12.74 5.04 5.50
C MET A 544 -11.77 4.10 6.23
N LEU A 545 -10.83 3.46 5.53
CA LEU A 545 -9.83 2.56 6.14
C LEU A 545 -9.03 3.28 7.23
N ASN A 546 -8.51 4.48 6.93
CA ASN A 546 -7.74 5.29 7.89
C ASN A 546 -8.60 5.80 9.04
N VAL A 547 -9.85 6.19 8.75
CA VAL A 547 -10.80 6.68 9.78
C VAL A 547 -11.11 5.57 10.78
N PHE A 548 -11.38 4.36 10.31
CA PHE A 548 -11.64 3.20 11.17
C PHE A 548 -10.40 2.77 11.94
N GLY A 549 -9.22 2.79 11.30
CA GLY A 549 -7.95 2.52 11.98
C GLY A 549 -7.71 3.48 13.15
N ASN A 550 -7.92 4.79 12.94
CA ASN A 550 -7.78 5.80 13.98
C ASN A 550 -8.84 5.65 15.09
N ALA A 551 -10.09 5.35 14.72
CA ALA A 551 -11.17 5.13 15.68
C ALA A 551 -10.92 3.90 16.57
N LEU A 552 -10.36 2.83 16.00
CA LEU A 552 -9.98 1.63 16.75
C LEU A 552 -8.79 1.90 17.67
N ALA A 553 -7.79 2.66 17.20
CA ALA A 553 -6.63 3.05 18.00
C ALA A 553 -7.01 3.97 19.18
N ALA A 554 -8.07 4.77 19.02
CA ALA A 554 -8.60 5.62 20.09
C ALA A 554 -9.49 4.89 21.12
N ALA A 555 -9.85 3.63 20.87
CA ALA A 555 -10.69 2.87 21.79
C ALA A 555 -9.92 2.44 23.04
N GLU A 556 -10.61 2.41 24.19
CA GLU A 556 -10.03 2.00 25.46
C GLU A 556 -9.42 0.58 25.39
N PRO A 557 -8.25 0.34 26.03
CA PRO A 557 -7.67 -0.99 26.13
C PRO A 557 -8.68 -1.99 26.69
N GLY A 558 -8.87 -3.13 26.01
CA GLY A 558 -9.85 -4.15 26.36
C GLY A 558 -11.25 -3.97 25.75
N GLN A 559 -11.57 -2.82 25.16
CA GLN A 559 -12.84 -2.60 24.41
C GLN A 559 -12.66 -2.59 22.89
N GLN A 560 -11.43 -2.76 22.41
CA GLN A 560 -11.10 -2.70 20.98
C GLN A 560 -11.88 -3.72 20.15
N GLY A 561 -12.12 -4.94 20.65
CA GLY A 561 -12.94 -5.93 19.95
C GLY A 561 -14.39 -5.47 19.74
N LEU A 562 -15.04 -4.94 20.78
CA LEU A 562 -16.40 -4.41 20.67
C LEU A 562 -16.46 -3.17 19.76
N ALA A 563 -15.47 -2.28 19.86
CA ALA A 563 -15.35 -1.12 18.97
C ALA A 563 -15.24 -1.57 17.51
N MET A 564 -14.42 -2.58 17.23
CA MET A 564 -14.28 -3.12 15.88
C MET A 564 -15.59 -3.70 15.35
N VAL A 565 -16.31 -4.49 16.15
CA VAL A 565 -17.63 -5.04 15.75
C VAL A 565 -18.66 -3.94 15.47
N LYS A 566 -18.69 -2.87 16.27
CA LYS A 566 -19.54 -1.69 16.01
C LYS A 566 -19.16 -0.99 14.70
N LEU A 567 -17.86 -0.81 14.45
CA LEU A 567 -17.36 -0.20 13.21
C LEU A 567 -17.70 -1.05 11.98
N LEU A 568 -17.65 -2.38 12.08
CA LEU A 568 -18.09 -3.27 11.00
C LEU A 568 -19.59 -3.11 10.68
N ILE A 569 -20.45 -2.93 11.70
CA ILE A 569 -21.88 -2.64 11.46
C ILE A 569 -22.04 -1.27 10.78
N VAL A 570 -21.30 -0.25 11.23
CA VAL A 570 -21.31 1.08 10.61
C VAL A 570 -20.84 1.02 9.16
N GLN A 571 -19.79 0.24 8.87
CA GLN A 571 -19.33 -0.01 7.50
C GLN A 571 -20.45 -0.57 6.63
N GLN A 572 -21.17 -1.59 7.10
CA GLN A 572 -22.27 -2.19 6.36
C GLN A 572 -23.40 -1.18 6.07
N LEU A 573 -23.82 -0.40 7.07
CA LEU A 573 -24.93 0.54 6.93
C LEU A 573 -24.56 1.78 6.09
N VAL A 574 -23.41 2.40 6.37
CA VAL A 574 -23.04 3.70 5.82
C VAL A 574 -22.29 3.56 4.50
N ILE A 575 -21.39 2.58 4.37
CA ILE A 575 -20.51 2.47 3.20
C ILE A 575 -21.17 1.60 2.12
N ILE A 576 -21.91 0.56 2.50
CA ILE A 576 -22.50 -0.39 1.54
C ILE A 576 -23.96 -0.06 1.26
N ALA A 577 -24.82 -0.06 2.28
CA ALA A 577 -26.26 0.13 2.07
C ALA A 577 -26.65 1.56 1.67
N CYS A 578 -26.07 2.58 2.29
CA CYS A 578 -26.46 3.98 2.06
C CYS A 578 -26.30 4.43 0.60
N PRO A 579 -25.13 4.23 -0.08
CA PRO A 579 -24.99 4.59 -1.48
C PRO A 579 -25.99 3.85 -2.38
N ALA A 580 -26.21 2.56 -2.12
CA ALA A 580 -27.14 1.75 -2.90
C ALA A 580 -28.58 2.24 -2.75
N LEU A 581 -29.04 2.45 -1.52
CA LEU A 581 -30.37 2.97 -1.20
C LEU A 581 -30.58 4.38 -1.76
N PHE A 582 -29.61 5.26 -1.55
CA PHE A 582 -29.65 6.64 -2.05
C PHE A 582 -29.80 6.66 -3.58
N MET A 583 -28.95 5.92 -4.30
CA MET A 583 -29.02 5.84 -5.75
C MET A 583 -30.30 5.16 -6.24
N GLY A 584 -30.71 4.06 -5.62
CA GLY A 584 -31.92 3.34 -6.00
C GLY A 584 -33.19 4.17 -5.81
N ILE A 585 -33.25 5.04 -4.79
CA ILE A 585 -34.39 5.94 -4.56
C ILE A 585 -34.31 7.18 -5.46
N LEU A 586 -33.11 7.75 -5.65
CA LEU A 586 -32.96 9.00 -6.37
C LEU A 586 -33.05 8.84 -7.89
N LEU A 587 -32.42 7.80 -8.44
CA LEU A 587 -32.19 7.64 -9.87
C LEU A 587 -33.25 6.76 -10.56
N THR A 588 -34.07 6.03 -9.81
CA THR A 588 -35.08 5.10 -10.39
C THR A 588 -36.51 5.53 -10.05
N THR A 589 -37.47 5.22 -10.93
CA THR A 589 -38.90 5.48 -10.67
C THR A 589 -39.56 4.43 -9.80
N SER A 590 -39.02 3.20 -9.76
CA SER A 590 -39.60 2.09 -8.99
C SER A 590 -38.60 1.43 -8.04
N PRO A 591 -38.30 2.04 -6.87
CA PRO A 591 -37.37 1.47 -5.89
C PRO A 591 -37.73 0.04 -5.48
N ARG A 592 -39.02 -0.28 -5.40
CA ARG A 592 -39.50 -1.62 -5.07
C ARG A 592 -39.06 -2.68 -6.10
N THR A 593 -39.09 -2.34 -7.39
CA THR A 593 -38.63 -3.21 -8.49
C THR A 593 -37.12 -3.29 -8.51
N THR A 594 -36.45 -2.14 -8.34
CA THR A 594 -34.98 -2.03 -8.24
C THR A 594 -34.41 -2.94 -7.16
N PHE A 595 -34.98 -2.93 -5.95
CA PHE A 595 -34.54 -3.78 -4.85
C PHE A 595 -35.23 -5.15 -4.80
N GLN A 596 -36.12 -5.45 -5.75
CA GLN A 596 -36.84 -6.72 -5.86
C GLN A 596 -37.58 -7.10 -4.56
N PHE A 597 -38.29 -6.15 -3.95
CA PHE A 597 -39.12 -6.39 -2.76
C PHE A 597 -40.49 -6.96 -3.13
N HIS A 598 -40.50 -8.26 -3.43
CA HIS A 598 -41.69 -9.06 -3.67
C HIS A 598 -41.79 -10.20 -2.65
N TRP A 599 -43.01 -10.63 -2.33
CA TRP A 599 -43.22 -11.80 -1.49
C TRP A 599 -42.98 -13.09 -2.31
N PRO A 600 -42.00 -13.92 -1.96
CA PRO A 600 -41.70 -15.13 -2.71
C PRO A 600 -42.60 -16.30 -2.28
N SER A 601 -42.69 -17.33 -3.12
CA SER A 601 -43.38 -18.57 -2.76
C SER A 601 -42.65 -19.32 -1.63
N ALA A 602 -43.38 -20.17 -0.90
CA ALA A 602 -42.82 -20.97 0.21
C ALA A 602 -41.63 -21.85 -0.22
N LYS A 603 -41.61 -22.30 -1.48
CA LYS A 603 -40.49 -23.05 -2.07
C LYS A 603 -39.17 -22.27 -1.96
N PHE A 604 -39.19 -20.97 -2.26
CA PHE A 604 -37.97 -20.16 -2.23
C PHE A 604 -37.51 -19.81 -0.82
N TRP A 605 -38.45 -19.66 0.14
CA TRP A 605 -38.10 -19.59 1.56
C TRP A 605 -37.36 -20.85 2.03
N LEU A 606 -37.88 -22.02 1.65
CA LEU A 606 -37.26 -23.30 1.98
C LEU A 606 -35.88 -23.45 1.32
N LEU A 607 -35.74 -23.05 0.05
CA LEU A 607 -34.44 -23.03 -0.62
C LEU A 607 -33.46 -22.05 0.06
N GLY A 608 -33.93 -20.86 0.44
CA GLY A 608 -33.11 -19.89 1.17
C GLY A 608 -32.63 -20.41 2.53
N LEU A 609 -33.42 -21.25 3.20
CA LEU A 609 -33.05 -21.84 4.49
C LEU A 609 -32.17 -23.09 4.36
N LEU A 610 -32.51 -24.03 3.48
CA LEU A 610 -31.86 -25.35 3.41
C LEU A 610 -30.59 -25.35 2.57
N LEU A 611 -30.57 -24.60 1.47
CA LEU A 611 -29.43 -24.59 0.55
C LEU A 611 -28.11 -24.16 1.23
N PRO A 612 -28.03 -23.12 2.07
CA PRO A 612 -26.76 -22.75 2.71
C PRO A 612 -26.31 -23.80 3.73
N VAL A 613 -27.23 -24.48 4.42
CA VAL A 613 -26.91 -25.58 5.35
C VAL A 613 -26.29 -26.75 4.60
N VAL A 614 -26.84 -27.11 3.44
CA VAL A 614 -26.34 -28.22 2.61
C VAL A 614 -25.04 -27.84 1.91
N LEU A 615 -24.87 -26.60 1.48
CA LEU A 615 -23.64 -26.14 0.81
C LEU A 615 -22.50 -25.86 1.80
N HIS A 616 -22.77 -25.63 3.08
CA HIS A 616 -21.74 -25.27 4.06
C HIS A 616 -20.60 -26.30 4.19
N PRO A 617 -20.84 -27.62 4.31
CA PRO A 617 -19.77 -28.61 4.31
C PRO A 617 -18.91 -28.60 3.04
N LEU A 618 -19.54 -28.36 1.87
CA LEU A 618 -18.83 -28.25 0.60
C LEU A 618 -17.94 -27.02 0.55
N ALA A 619 -18.44 -25.88 1.06
CA ALA A 619 -17.69 -24.63 1.10
C ALA A 619 -16.47 -24.72 2.03
N VAL A 620 -16.63 -25.30 3.22
CA VAL A 620 -15.53 -25.51 4.18
C VAL A 620 -14.49 -26.47 3.60
N GLU A 621 -14.91 -27.60 3.04
CA GLU A 621 -13.98 -28.56 2.44
C GLU A 621 -13.24 -27.96 1.25
N LEU A 622 -13.93 -27.20 0.39
CA LEU A 622 -13.29 -26.49 -0.72
C LEU A 622 -12.23 -25.50 -0.21
N GLN A 623 -12.54 -24.75 0.86
CA GLN A 623 -11.62 -23.78 1.45
C GLN A 623 -10.37 -24.46 2.04
N GLU A 624 -10.55 -25.57 2.74
CA GLU A 624 -9.46 -26.38 3.29
C GLU A 624 -8.53 -26.91 2.18
N ARG A 625 -9.13 -27.46 1.11
CA ARG A 625 -8.38 -28.01 -0.04
C ARG A 625 -7.66 -26.96 -0.86
N LEU A 626 -8.14 -25.72 -0.84
CA LEU A 626 -7.53 -24.59 -1.54
C LEU A 626 -6.64 -23.72 -0.63
N TYR A 627 -6.44 -24.09 0.64
CA TYR A 627 -5.62 -23.31 1.56
C TYR A 627 -4.17 -23.11 1.05
N TRP A 628 -3.59 -24.13 0.42
CA TRP A 628 -2.24 -24.06 -0.17
C TRP A 628 -2.15 -23.10 -1.37
N PHE A 629 -3.28 -22.82 -2.02
CA PHE A 629 -3.31 -22.03 -3.25
C PHE A 629 -3.32 -20.53 -2.96
N PHE A 630 -4.09 -20.09 -1.95
CA PHE A 630 -4.25 -18.69 -1.59
C PHE A 630 -3.09 -18.17 -0.73
N PRO A 631 -2.76 -16.86 -0.82
CA PRO A 631 -1.77 -16.25 0.05
C PRO A 631 -2.25 -16.24 1.50
N ARG A 632 -1.30 -16.33 2.43
CA ARG A 632 -1.58 -16.26 3.87
C ARG A 632 -2.10 -14.87 4.23
N LEU A 633 -2.95 -14.83 5.26
CA LEU A 633 -3.44 -13.56 5.82
C LEU A 633 -2.26 -12.71 6.32
N PRO A 634 -2.24 -11.41 6.01
CA PRO A 634 -1.25 -10.50 6.58
C PRO A 634 -1.31 -10.46 8.11
N GLU A 635 -0.18 -10.17 8.77
CA GLU A 635 -0.09 -10.12 10.24
C GLU A 635 -1.06 -9.13 10.87
N HIS A 636 -1.30 -7.97 10.24
CA HIS A 636 -2.30 -7.01 10.73
C HIS A 636 -3.73 -7.57 10.68
N ALA A 637 -4.07 -8.37 9.66
CA ALA A 637 -5.36 -9.02 9.56
C ALA A 637 -5.51 -10.13 10.60
N LYS A 638 -4.44 -10.88 10.87
CA LYS A 638 -4.39 -11.85 11.98
C LYS A 638 -4.55 -11.18 13.34
N ALA A 639 -3.86 -10.05 13.55
CA ALA A 639 -3.98 -9.26 14.78
C ALA A 639 -5.41 -8.75 14.98
N ALA A 640 -6.06 -8.24 13.94
CA ALA A 640 -7.46 -7.83 14.00
C ALA A 640 -8.40 -8.99 14.37
N LEU A 641 -8.18 -10.18 13.79
CA LEU A 641 -8.93 -11.39 14.15
C LEU A 641 -8.66 -11.83 15.61
N ALA A 642 -7.42 -11.72 16.09
CA ALA A 642 -7.07 -12.01 17.48
C ALA A 642 -7.79 -11.08 18.46
N THR A 643 -7.89 -9.78 18.14
CA THR A 643 -8.64 -8.80 18.94
C THR A 643 -10.12 -9.17 19.12
N LEU A 644 -10.73 -9.84 18.12
CA LEU A 644 -12.11 -10.36 18.25
C LEU A 644 -12.20 -11.56 19.17
N ALA A 645 -11.18 -12.41 19.20
CA ALA A 645 -11.15 -13.62 20.01
C ALA A 645 -10.90 -13.31 21.50
N ASP A 646 -10.08 -12.29 21.80
CA ASP A 646 -9.66 -11.96 23.17
C ASP A 646 -10.70 -11.15 23.96
N THR A 647 -11.77 -10.67 23.33
CA THR A 647 -12.77 -9.80 23.96
C THR A 647 -14.06 -10.58 24.25
N ASN A 648 -14.63 -10.43 25.45
CA ASN A 648 -15.93 -11.01 25.81
C ASN A 648 -17.09 -10.24 25.13
N ILE A 649 -17.20 -10.37 23.81
CA ILE A 649 -18.19 -9.68 22.99
C ILE A 649 -19.51 -10.45 23.08
N PRO A 650 -20.63 -9.79 23.43
CA PRO A 650 -21.93 -10.46 23.43
C PRO A 650 -22.26 -11.07 22.05
N TRP A 651 -22.73 -12.31 22.04
CA TRP A 651 -22.95 -13.10 20.81
C TRP A 651 -23.83 -12.37 19.77
N TYR A 652 -24.79 -11.56 20.21
CA TYR A 652 -25.69 -10.81 19.33
C TYR A 652 -24.97 -9.70 18.56
N TYR A 653 -23.88 -9.13 19.08
CA TYR A 653 -23.05 -8.17 18.33
C TYR A 653 -22.28 -8.88 17.22
N ILE A 654 -21.74 -10.08 17.50
CA ILE A 654 -21.03 -10.89 16.51
C ILE A 654 -22.00 -11.31 15.39
N VAL A 655 -23.15 -11.88 15.74
CA VAL A 655 -24.18 -12.25 14.76
C VAL A 655 -24.70 -11.02 14.00
N GLY A 656 -24.87 -9.89 14.69
CA GLY A 656 -25.26 -8.62 14.09
C GLY A 656 -24.28 -8.15 13.01
N ALA A 657 -22.98 -8.17 13.30
CA ALA A 657 -21.95 -7.66 12.40
C ALA A 657 -21.57 -8.62 11.26
N PHE A 658 -21.54 -9.93 11.53
CA PHE A 658 -21.06 -10.91 10.55
C PHE A 658 -22.18 -11.62 9.78
N ALA A 659 -23.41 -11.68 10.32
CA ALA A 659 -24.52 -12.36 9.65
C ALA A 659 -25.65 -11.41 9.25
N VAL A 660 -26.22 -10.64 10.18
CA VAL A 660 -27.42 -9.82 9.90
C VAL A 660 -27.11 -8.61 9.02
N ALA A 661 -26.11 -7.80 9.38
CA ALA A 661 -25.79 -6.59 8.64
C ALA A 661 -25.34 -6.91 7.19
N PRO A 662 -24.43 -7.86 6.92
CA PRO A 662 -24.06 -8.24 5.55
C PRO A 662 -25.25 -8.78 4.75
N ALA A 663 -26.06 -9.66 5.35
CA ALA A 663 -27.21 -10.27 4.68
C ALA A 663 -28.27 -9.25 4.24
N ILE A 664 -28.33 -8.08 4.86
CA ILE A 664 -29.24 -7.01 4.47
C ILE A 664 -28.52 -6.03 3.55
N CYS A 665 -27.41 -5.45 4.02
CA CYS A 665 -26.73 -4.34 3.36
C CYS A 665 -26.09 -4.74 2.04
N GLU A 666 -25.40 -5.87 2.01
CA GLU A 666 -24.74 -6.35 0.80
C GLU A 666 -25.77 -6.87 -0.21
N GLU A 667 -26.85 -7.52 0.24
CA GLU A 667 -27.92 -7.92 -0.68
C GLU A 667 -28.61 -6.71 -1.31
N LEU A 668 -28.90 -5.65 -0.55
CA LEU A 668 -29.46 -4.40 -1.09
C LEU A 668 -28.57 -3.80 -2.19
N ALA A 669 -27.26 -3.76 -1.97
CA ALA A 669 -26.31 -3.23 -2.94
C ALA A 669 -26.17 -4.16 -4.17
N PHE A 670 -25.84 -5.43 -3.96
CA PHE A 670 -25.42 -6.33 -5.03
C PHE A 670 -26.60 -6.99 -5.76
N ARG A 671 -27.65 -7.41 -5.04
CA ARG A 671 -28.79 -8.14 -5.61
C ARG A 671 -29.98 -7.22 -5.88
N GLY A 672 -30.09 -6.15 -5.11
CA GLY A 672 -30.99 -5.04 -5.39
C GLY A 672 -30.45 -4.20 -6.55
N LEU A 673 -29.66 -3.17 -6.25
CA LEU A 673 -29.27 -2.16 -7.23
C LEU A 673 -28.40 -2.71 -8.38
N ILE A 674 -27.26 -3.35 -8.07
CA ILE A 674 -26.26 -3.74 -9.08
C ILE A 674 -26.78 -4.82 -10.03
N LEU A 675 -27.37 -5.90 -9.50
CA LEU A 675 -27.93 -6.98 -10.31
C LEU A 675 -29.07 -6.47 -11.21
N SER A 676 -29.97 -5.63 -10.68
CA SER A 676 -31.04 -5.02 -11.48
C SER A 676 -30.46 -4.17 -12.62
N GLY A 677 -29.37 -3.44 -12.38
CA GLY A 677 -28.72 -2.63 -13.43
C GLY A 677 -28.06 -3.45 -14.52
N PHE A 678 -27.47 -4.59 -14.18
CA PHE A 678 -26.90 -5.51 -15.18
C PHE A 678 -27.97 -6.28 -15.96
N ARG A 679 -29.15 -6.52 -15.36
CA ARG A 679 -30.27 -7.17 -16.04
C ARG A 679 -30.97 -6.28 -17.06
N HIS A 680 -30.73 -4.97 -17.04
CA HIS A 680 -31.39 -4.01 -17.92
C HIS A 680 -31.30 -4.39 -19.43
N ARG A 681 -30.20 -5.00 -19.88
CA ARG A 681 -30.01 -5.46 -21.28
C ARG A 681 -30.44 -6.91 -21.56
N GLY A 682 -31.18 -7.56 -20.66
CA GLY A 682 -31.83 -8.86 -20.89
C GLY A 682 -30.96 -10.12 -20.77
N ARG A 683 -29.65 -10.01 -20.50
CA ARG A 683 -28.75 -11.17 -20.34
C ARG A 683 -28.61 -11.58 -18.87
N GLU A 684 -29.62 -12.23 -18.32
CA GLU A 684 -29.71 -12.57 -16.89
C GLU A 684 -28.50 -13.36 -16.36
N GLY A 685 -28.00 -14.34 -17.11
CA GLY A 685 -26.84 -15.13 -16.70
C GLY A 685 -25.55 -14.31 -16.54
N LEU A 686 -25.30 -13.37 -17.45
CA LEU A 686 -24.16 -12.45 -17.34
C LEU A 686 -24.34 -11.45 -16.20
N ALA A 687 -25.58 -11.01 -15.96
CA ALA A 687 -25.88 -10.11 -14.86
C ALA A 687 -25.59 -10.77 -13.49
N VAL A 688 -25.99 -12.03 -13.32
CA VAL A 688 -25.66 -12.82 -12.12
C VAL A 688 -24.14 -13.01 -11.99
N LEU A 689 -23.46 -13.38 -13.08
CA LEU A 689 -22.01 -13.58 -13.07
C LEU A 689 -21.25 -12.30 -12.65
N PHE A 690 -21.56 -11.17 -13.27
CA PHE A 690 -20.87 -9.91 -12.96
C PHE A 690 -21.22 -9.39 -11.56
N SER A 691 -22.48 -9.45 -11.14
CA SER A 691 -22.85 -9.07 -9.76
C SER A 691 -22.12 -9.94 -8.73
N ALA A 692 -22.02 -11.26 -8.98
CA ALA A 692 -21.29 -12.18 -8.12
C ALA A 692 -19.77 -11.89 -8.05
N ILE A 693 -19.13 -11.58 -9.18
CA ILE A 693 -17.72 -11.18 -9.20
C ILE A 693 -17.50 -9.90 -8.42
N LEU A 694 -18.33 -8.86 -8.62
CA LEU A 694 -18.22 -7.61 -7.88
C LEU A 694 -18.45 -7.80 -6.37
N PHE A 695 -19.38 -8.68 -6.00
CA PHE A 695 -19.61 -9.07 -4.61
C PHE A 695 -18.38 -9.73 -3.99
N GLY A 696 -17.70 -10.61 -4.74
CA GLY A 696 -16.41 -11.15 -4.35
C GLY A 696 -15.36 -10.06 -4.15
N VAL A 697 -15.12 -9.23 -5.17
CA VAL A 697 -14.05 -8.21 -5.19
C VAL A 697 -14.12 -7.26 -3.99
N MET A 698 -15.33 -6.90 -3.52
CA MET A 698 -15.54 -6.00 -2.38
C MET A 698 -14.84 -6.44 -1.08
N HIS A 699 -14.51 -7.73 -0.94
CA HIS A 699 -13.86 -8.29 0.25
C HIS A 699 -12.33 -8.09 0.30
N MET A 700 -11.66 -7.71 -0.80
CA MET A 700 -10.21 -7.46 -0.92
C MET A 700 -9.24 -8.61 -0.59
N ILE A 701 -9.68 -9.68 0.05
CA ILE A 701 -8.85 -10.84 0.41
C ILE A 701 -9.05 -11.94 -0.64
N PRO A 702 -8.00 -12.40 -1.35
CA PRO A 702 -8.15 -13.35 -2.46
C PRO A 702 -9.02 -14.58 -2.19
N GLN A 703 -8.81 -15.22 -1.04
CA GLN A 703 -9.58 -16.39 -0.63
C GLN A 703 -11.06 -16.04 -0.43
N GLN A 704 -11.34 -14.89 0.19
CA GLN A 704 -12.69 -14.42 0.43
C GLN A 704 -13.37 -13.94 -0.85
N VAL A 705 -12.64 -13.29 -1.76
CA VAL A 705 -13.11 -12.89 -3.10
C VAL A 705 -13.63 -14.11 -3.85
N PHE A 706 -12.86 -15.20 -3.88
CA PHE A 706 -13.25 -16.44 -4.54
C PHE A 706 -14.51 -17.04 -3.90
N ASN A 707 -14.51 -17.24 -2.58
CA ASN A 707 -15.63 -17.86 -1.87
C ASN A 707 -16.92 -17.04 -1.98
N ALA A 708 -16.83 -15.72 -1.78
CA ALA A 708 -17.95 -14.81 -1.88
C ALA A 708 -18.48 -14.75 -3.33
N ALA A 709 -17.63 -14.80 -4.35
CA ALA A 709 -18.10 -14.86 -5.74
C ALA A 709 -18.90 -16.13 -6.04
N LEU A 710 -18.47 -17.32 -5.57
CA LEU A 710 -19.27 -18.55 -5.70
C LEU A 710 -20.63 -18.43 -4.99
N LEU A 711 -20.63 -17.92 -3.76
CA LEU A 711 -21.85 -17.64 -3.01
C LEU A 711 -22.76 -16.67 -3.79
N GLY A 712 -22.14 -15.68 -4.42
CA GLY A 712 -22.79 -14.65 -5.20
C GLY A 712 -23.55 -15.19 -6.40
N LEU A 713 -23.03 -16.22 -7.07
CA LEU A 713 -23.73 -16.90 -8.15
C LEU A 713 -25.03 -17.54 -7.66
N VAL A 714 -24.99 -18.23 -6.52
CA VAL A 714 -26.16 -18.89 -5.93
C VAL A 714 -27.21 -17.86 -5.49
N LEU A 715 -26.78 -16.81 -4.79
CA LEU A 715 -27.63 -15.71 -4.35
C LEU A 715 -28.29 -14.98 -5.54
N GLY A 716 -27.50 -14.64 -6.57
CA GLY A 716 -28.02 -13.99 -7.77
C GLY A 716 -29.03 -14.86 -8.52
N LEU A 717 -28.77 -16.17 -8.66
CA LEU A 717 -29.73 -17.12 -9.23
C LEU A 717 -31.02 -17.20 -8.41
N LEU A 718 -30.91 -17.22 -7.08
CA LEU A 718 -32.06 -17.29 -6.17
C LEU A 718 -32.96 -16.06 -6.33
N VAL A 719 -32.37 -14.87 -6.46
CA VAL A 719 -33.11 -13.61 -6.69
C VAL A 719 -33.77 -13.59 -8.06
N VAL A 720 -33.04 -13.94 -9.13
CA VAL A 720 -33.60 -13.97 -10.50
C VAL A 720 -34.76 -14.96 -10.62
N LYS A 721 -34.65 -16.14 -9.99
CA LYS A 721 -35.70 -17.17 -10.05
C LYS A 721 -36.90 -16.86 -9.17
N SER A 722 -36.68 -16.34 -7.97
CA SER A 722 -37.76 -16.02 -7.04
C SER A 722 -38.44 -14.67 -7.32
N GLY A 723 -37.77 -13.77 -8.05
CA GLY A 723 -38.19 -12.37 -8.21
C GLY A 723 -38.12 -11.56 -6.91
N SER A 724 -37.45 -12.09 -5.88
CA SER A 724 -37.40 -11.52 -4.55
C SER A 724 -35.99 -11.53 -3.97
N ILE A 725 -35.62 -10.44 -3.28
CA ILE A 725 -34.37 -10.37 -2.52
C ILE A 725 -34.42 -11.15 -1.19
N LEU A 726 -35.62 -11.39 -0.65
CA LEU A 726 -35.79 -11.94 0.71
C LEU A 726 -35.22 -13.36 0.88
N PRO A 727 -35.40 -14.31 -0.06
CA PRO A 727 -34.78 -15.63 0.06
C PRO A 727 -33.25 -15.56 0.06
N ALA A 728 -32.67 -14.60 -0.67
CA ALA A 728 -31.24 -14.37 -0.71
C ALA A 728 -30.72 -13.75 0.59
N MET A 729 -31.45 -12.79 1.18
CA MET A 729 -31.13 -12.28 2.53
C MET A 729 -31.17 -13.40 3.57
N LEU A 730 -32.19 -14.26 3.54
CA LEU A 730 -32.26 -15.41 4.46
C LEU A 730 -31.09 -16.37 4.23
N PHE A 731 -30.80 -16.71 2.97
CA PHE A 731 -29.68 -17.57 2.62
C PHE A 731 -28.36 -17.01 3.15
N HIS A 732 -28.10 -15.73 2.89
CA HIS A 732 -26.85 -15.07 3.27
C HIS A 732 -26.73 -15.02 4.80
N PHE A 733 -27.81 -14.69 5.51
CA PHE A 733 -27.85 -14.72 6.97
C PHE A 733 -27.50 -16.11 7.51
N VAL A 734 -28.16 -17.16 7.02
CA VAL A 734 -27.92 -18.54 7.48
C VAL A 734 -26.49 -18.99 7.16
N ASN A 735 -25.98 -18.69 5.96
CA ASN A 735 -24.62 -19.01 5.57
C ASN A 735 -23.59 -18.38 6.52
N ASN A 736 -23.75 -17.09 6.83
CA ASN A 736 -22.80 -16.39 7.68
C ASN A 736 -22.96 -16.77 9.16
N ALA A 737 -24.19 -17.03 9.62
CA ALA A 737 -24.42 -17.56 10.96
C ALA A 737 -23.77 -18.94 11.14
N LEU A 738 -23.82 -19.81 10.13
CA LEU A 738 -23.09 -21.07 10.11
C LEU A 738 -21.57 -20.85 10.10
N GLY A 739 -21.06 -19.84 9.41
CA GLY A 739 -19.65 -19.44 9.47
C GLY A 739 -19.19 -19.03 10.88
N VAL A 740 -19.98 -18.20 11.56
CA VAL A 740 -19.73 -17.82 12.97
C VAL A 740 -19.77 -19.04 13.89
N LEU A 741 -20.74 -19.94 13.70
CA LEU A 741 -20.83 -21.18 14.47
C LEU A 741 -19.62 -22.09 14.20
N HIS A 742 -19.21 -22.20 12.94
CA HIS A 742 -18.08 -23.01 12.50
C HIS A 742 -16.76 -22.56 13.16
N GLY A 743 -16.53 -21.25 13.26
CA GLY A 743 -15.36 -20.70 13.96
C GLY A 743 -15.30 -21.08 15.45
N ASN A 744 -16.44 -21.38 16.08
CA ASN A 744 -16.54 -21.81 17.48
C ASN A 744 -16.58 -23.35 17.64
N LEU A 745 -16.59 -24.12 16.54
CA LEU A 745 -16.65 -25.58 16.61
C LEU A 745 -15.47 -26.23 17.37
N PRO A 746 -14.22 -25.71 17.34
CA PRO A 746 -13.13 -26.31 18.11
C PRO A 746 -13.45 -26.45 19.60
N ALA A 747 -13.94 -25.37 20.22
CA ALA A 747 -14.35 -25.36 21.62
C ALA A 747 -15.58 -26.26 21.88
N LEU A 748 -16.56 -26.25 20.97
CA LEU A 748 -17.79 -27.05 21.11
C LEU A 748 -17.53 -28.56 20.91
N ARG A 749 -16.56 -28.92 20.09
CA ARG A 749 -16.21 -30.30 19.75
C ARG A 749 -15.63 -31.06 20.94
N GLU A 750 -14.88 -30.38 21.82
CA GLU A 750 -14.38 -30.99 23.05
C GLU A 750 -15.51 -31.46 23.97
N GLN A 751 -16.67 -30.80 23.89
CA GLN A 751 -17.81 -31.04 24.78
C GLN A 751 -18.85 -32.02 24.20
N SER A 752 -18.75 -32.40 22.91
CA SER A 752 -19.79 -33.18 22.23
C SER A 752 -19.25 -34.37 21.42
N PRO A 753 -19.58 -35.63 21.82
CA PRO A 753 -19.21 -36.83 21.07
C PRO A 753 -19.78 -36.87 19.65
N LEU A 754 -20.94 -36.23 19.43
CA LEU A 754 -21.56 -36.13 18.11
C LEU A 754 -20.71 -35.26 17.18
N LEU A 755 -20.27 -34.09 17.65
CA LEU A 755 -19.41 -33.20 16.87
C LEU A 755 -18.08 -33.86 16.55
N GLN A 756 -17.52 -34.65 17.48
CA GLN A 756 -16.29 -35.41 17.22
C GLN A 756 -16.43 -36.43 16.08
N ARG A 757 -17.62 -37.01 15.89
CA ARG A 757 -17.92 -37.94 14.77
C ARG A 757 -18.22 -37.22 13.46
N LEU A 758 -18.89 -36.07 13.53
CA LEU A 758 -19.30 -35.30 12.36
C LEU A 758 -18.19 -34.40 11.79
N THR A 759 -17.11 -34.20 12.53
CA THR A 759 -16.03 -33.27 12.17
C THR A 759 -14.65 -33.83 12.46
N LEU A 760 -13.67 -33.43 11.65
CA LEU A 760 -12.27 -33.85 11.73
C LEU A 760 -11.39 -32.63 12.01
N PRO A 761 -10.35 -32.75 12.88
CA PRO A 761 -9.40 -31.66 13.10
C PRO A 761 -8.41 -31.59 11.93
N SER A 762 -7.99 -30.38 11.57
CA SER A 762 -6.84 -30.15 10.68
C SER A 762 -5.91 -29.09 11.24
N ALA A 763 -4.77 -28.89 10.58
CA ALA A 763 -3.83 -27.82 10.90
C ALA A 763 -4.43 -26.42 10.73
N TYR A 764 -5.55 -26.29 10.02
CA TYR A 764 -6.18 -25.02 9.66
C TYR A 764 -7.57 -24.83 10.27
N GLY A 765 -8.03 -25.78 11.09
CA GLY A 765 -9.28 -25.70 11.81
C GLY A 765 -10.03 -27.03 11.84
N ILE A 766 -11.33 -26.98 11.51
CA ILE A 766 -12.20 -28.15 11.48
C ILE A 766 -12.76 -28.33 10.08
N HIS A 767 -12.75 -29.56 9.58
CA HIS A 767 -13.35 -29.93 8.31
C HIS A 767 -14.30 -31.14 8.48
N TYR A 768 -14.94 -31.54 7.38
CA TYR A 768 -16.00 -32.55 7.39
C TYR A 768 -15.51 -33.87 6.76
N PRO A 769 -15.99 -35.03 7.24
CA PRO A 769 -15.60 -36.31 6.66
C PRO A 769 -16.20 -36.48 5.25
N LEU A 770 -15.48 -37.20 4.37
CA LEU A 770 -15.83 -37.34 2.94
C LEU A 770 -17.24 -37.88 2.69
N TRP A 771 -17.77 -38.76 3.55
CA TRP A 771 -19.13 -39.28 3.40
C TRP A 771 -20.19 -38.19 3.58
N LEU A 772 -19.96 -37.23 4.50
CA LEU A 772 -20.86 -36.10 4.72
C LEU A 772 -20.77 -35.10 3.57
N VAL A 773 -19.57 -34.87 3.05
CA VAL A 773 -19.33 -34.08 1.83
C VAL A 773 -20.05 -34.71 0.63
N GLY A 774 -20.02 -36.05 0.49
CA GLY A 774 -20.76 -36.76 -0.56
C GLY A 774 -22.27 -36.59 -0.47
N ILE A 775 -22.85 -36.68 0.74
CA ILE A 775 -24.28 -36.41 0.97
C ILE A 775 -24.61 -34.95 0.63
N ALA A 776 -23.80 -34.01 1.11
CA ALA A 776 -23.96 -32.59 0.84
C ALA A 776 -23.92 -32.29 -0.67
N LEU A 777 -23.05 -32.96 -1.43
CA LEU A 777 -22.94 -32.81 -2.87
C LEU A 777 -24.22 -33.29 -3.58
N VAL A 778 -24.74 -34.47 -3.22
CA VAL A 778 -25.97 -35.02 -3.83
C VAL A 778 -27.18 -34.15 -3.50
N LEU A 779 -27.33 -33.73 -2.24
CA LEU A 779 -28.44 -32.87 -1.84
C LEU A 779 -28.31 -31.47 -2.46
N GLY A 780 -27.10 -30.90 -2.48
CA GLY A 780 -26.83 -29.58 -3.03
C GLY A 780 -27.09 -29.51 -4.52
N THR A 781 -26.64 -30.52 -5.28
CA THR A 781 -26.93 -30.63 -6.72
C THR A 781 -28.43 -30.78 -6.98
N GLY A 782 -29.14 -31.58 -6.17
CA GLY A 782 -30.60 -31.70 -6.24
C GLY A 782 -31.34 -30.38 -5.99
N LEU A 783 -30.97 -29.64 -4.94
CA LEU A 783 -31.59 -28.35 -4.63
C LEU A 783 -31.26 -27.27 -5.67
N ILE A 784 -30.03 -27.23 -6.19
CA ILE A 784 -29.65 -26.33 -7.29
C ILE A 784 -30.42 -26.69 -8.56
N TRP A 785 -30.61 -27.98 -8.85
CA TRP A 785 -31.41 -28.41 -9.99
C TRP A 785 -32.88 -27.98 -9.83
N ILE A 786 -33.47 -28.10 -8.64
CA ILE A 786 -34.83 -27.62 -8.34
C ILE A 786 -34.96 -26.10 -8.54
N LEU A 787 -33.90 -25.34 -8.22
CA LEU A 787 -33.82 -23.90 -8.45
C LEU A 787 -33.73 -23.57 -9.95
N LEU A 788 -32.91 -24.31 -10.71
CA LEU A 788 -32.71 -24.08 -12.15
C LEU A 788 -33.90 -24.52 -13.00
N ALA A 789 -34.54 -25.64 -12.65
CA ALA A 789 -35.70 -26.21 -13.34
C ALA A 789 -36.96 -25.35 -13.20
N ASP A 790 -37.01 -24.47 -12.21
CA ASP A 790 -38.08 -23.49 -12.07
C ASP A 790 -38.02 -22.50 -13.24
N LYS A 791 -39.14 -22.38 -13.97
CA LYS A 791 -39.22 -21.46 -15.12
C LYS A 791 -39.22 -19.98 -14.69
N GLY A 792 -39.25 -19.68 -13.39
CA GLY A 792 -39.24 -18.32 -12.85
C GLY A 792 -40.46 -17.50 -13.27
N LEU A 793 -40.59 -16.30 -12.71
CA LEU A 793 -41.63 -15.32 -13.08
C LEU A 793 -41.33 -14.58 -14.41
N SER A 794 -40.42 -15.09 -15.23
CA SER A 794 -39.80 -14.40 -16.39
C SER A 794 -40.70 -14.30 -17.64
N ARG A 795 -42.01 -14.06 -17.51
CA ARG A 795 -42.89 -13.83 -18.68
C ARG A 795 -43.96 -12.72 -18.58
N THR A 796 -44.04 -11.93 -17.51
CA THR A 796 -45.23 -11.06 -17.31
C THR A 796 -45.02 -9.54 -17.26
N VAL A 797 -43.85 -9.00 -17.65
CA VAL A 797 -43.64 -7.52 -17.60
C VAL A 797 -43.29 -6.89 -18.97
N ALA A 798 -43.13 -7.68 -20.04
CA ALA A 798 -42.72 -7.14 -21.35
C ALA A 798 -43.87 -6.80 -22.33
N SER A 799 -45.11 -6.56 -21.90
CA SER A 799 -46.22 -6.30 -22.85
C SER A 799 -47.17 -5.15 -22.50
N THR A 800 -46.76 -4.18 -21.71
CA THR A 800 -47.57 -2.96 -21.51
C THR A 800 -46.77 -1.70 -21.84
N THR A 801 -46.25 -1.63 -23.06
CA THR A 801 -45.94 -0.37 -23.72
C THR A 801 -46.79 -0.32 -24.99
N ASN A 802 -47.99 0.27 -24.85
CA ASN A 802 -48.73 0.80 -25.99
C ASN A 802 -47.90 1.95 -26.55
N GLU A 803 -47.12 1.70 -27.59
CA GLU A 803 -46.72 2.75 -28.52
C GLU A 803 -47.90 3.00 -29.48
N PRO A 804 -48.44 4.23 -29.56
CA PRO A 804 -49.21 4.61 -30.72
C PRO A 804 -48.23 4.98 -31.85
N SER A 805 -48.28 4.23 -32.95
CA SER A 805 -47.78 4.65 -34.28
C SER A 805 -48.37 6.03 -34.64
N PRO A 806 -47.59 6.95 -35.23
CA PRO A 806 -47.05 6.78 -36.60
C PRO A 806 -45.55 7.03 -36.76
#